data_AF-A0A813NMW6-F1
#
_entry.id   AF-A0A813NMW6-F1
#
_cell.length_a   1.000
_cell.length_b   1.000
_cell.length_c   1.000
_cell.angle_alpha   90.00
_cell.angle_beta   90.00
_cell.angle_gamma   90.00
#
_symmetry.space_group_name_H-M   'P 1'
#
loop_
_entity.id
_entity.type
_entity.pdbx_description
1 polymer ?
#
loop_
_entity_poly.entity_id
_entity_poly.type
_entity_poly.pdbx_seq_one_letter_code
_entity_poly.pdbx_strand_id
1 'polypeptide(L)'
;MAIGPFSFQDENTMIENDGSWHLYTNLLFVDQPVGTGFSTIDTDSFIHELDEMANQFLSFLDQYIKIFPELLENDVYLAGESYAGQYIPYIAKAILEQRSTLKLRGLLIGNGWIDPATAYKSYLPFAVANNLVVKNSALYDRINIQVKQCEQVLSKQVHVSEEAFYPILWEILMNGAMNNHHQIPIILYSGKYDMICNHWATEAMIDGMTWNGRTGFDFGNGTFSPKELWIVDGESAGLIRSAHQPVGTGFSTIDTDSFIHELDEMANQFLVFLDQYIKIFPELLENDIYLAGQSYAGQYIPYIAKAILEERSTLKLRGLLIGNGWIDPVTTYKSYLPFAVANNLVVENSDLYDIINIEVEQCEQALSKQVHIFEEACDIIHDQIIENGAMNNHHKENRKGRCANMYDIRLDDTYPQCGENWPPELKYVTSYLRRQDVMSSININDKKVRWEECSDSVYNMFKACHSKPAITSLPDLLQQIPIILYSGQYDLICNHRATEAMIDGMTWNNGTGFGFGNGTFSPKHPWIVDGESAGLIWNARNLTYILFYNASHMVPYDYPHRSRFMLHQFIQLDLISFPDTTTRKNIEESTRLTRHVAIIVLIFIIVILALTGLICFFLRKRRPTRLPTPLNIIRELRPKTSNVEQEPRVIHSRLNNPKRLEWAECSGSVHNTFTVYNSTPSITLLPNLLQQIPIILYSGQYDLICNHRGTEAMIDGMTWNNGTGFDFGNGTSSPKDPWIVDGESAGLIRSARNLTYILFYNASHMVPYDYPRRSRFMLHQFIQLDLISFPDTTTRKNTEESTRSTRHVAFIILIVIIVILALTGLIRFFVHKRDPTRLPTPLSIFRVLRSKIRNVEQQQWAMYSRLNDSNVDLDVVDSETFV
;
A
#
# COMPACT_ATOMS: atom_id res chain seq x y z
N MET A 1 -16.73 -8.68 6.94
CA MET A 1 -16.68 -7.19 6.85
C MET A 1 -15.63 -6.54 7.77
N ALA A 2 -15.07 -7.16 8.82
CA ALA A 2 -13.97 -6.55 9.60
C ALA A 2 -14.17 -5.09 10.10
N ILE A 3 -15.42 -4.69 10.38
CA ILE A 3 -15.78 -3.33 10.86
C ILE A 3 -15.93 -3.24 12.38
N GLY A 4 -15.81 -4.37 13.09
CA GLY A 4 -15.95 -4.49 14.54
C GLY A 4 -14.81 -3.82 15.31
N PRO A 5 -14.93 -3.66 16.64
CA PRO A 5 -13.94 -2.96 17.47
C PRO A 5 -12.58 -3.68 17.52
N PHE A 6 -12.57 -4.98 17.28
CA PHE A 6 -11.37 -5.81 17.32
C PHE A 6 -11.17 -6.56 16.00
N SER A 7 -9.91 -6.83 15.68
CA SER A 7 -9.46 -7.78 14.67
C SER A 7 -8.64 -8.87 15.34
N PHE A 8 -8.55 -10.03 14.70
CA PHE A 8 -7.72 -11.13 15.19
C PHE A 8 -6.33 -11.02 14.59
N GLN A 9 -5.31 -11.00 15.44
CA GLN A 9 -3.91 -11.13 15.03
C GLN A 9 -3.55 -12.62 14.81
N ASP A 10 -4.10 -13.48 15.67
CA ASP A 10 -3.98 -14.94 15.62
C ASP A 10 -5.23 -15.57 16.28
N GLU A 11 -5.25 -16.91 16.41
CA GLU A 11 -6.38 -17.66 16.98
C GLU A 11 -6.79 -17.23 18.40
N ASN A 12 -5.86 -16.66 19.18
CA ASN A 12 -6.05 -16.35 20.59
C ASN A 12 -5.90 -14.86 20.91
N THR A 13 -5.38 -14.05 19.98
CA THR A 13 -5.06 -12.64 20.22
C THR A 13 -5.96 -11.71 19.41
N MET A 14 -6.78 -10.93 20.12
CA MET A 14 -7.53 -9.81 19.56
C MET A 14 -6.73 -8.50 19.72
N ILE A 15 -6.67 -7.71 18.65
CA ILE A 15 -6.09 -6.37 18.63
C ILE A 15 -7.17 -5.35 18.28
N GLU A 16 -6.99 -4.09 18.69
CA GLU A 16 -7.93 -3.02 18.33
C GLU A 16 -7.91 -2.76 16.81
N ASN A 17 -9.10 -2.63 16.24
CA ASN A 17 -9.27 -2.30 14.83
C ASN A 17 -9.26 -0.77 14.64
N ASP A 18 -8.20 -0.26 14.01
CA ASP A 18 -7.96 1.17 13.82
C ASP A 18 -8.92 1.85 12.81
N GLY A 19 -9.65 1.06 12.02
CA GLY A 19 -10.74 1.51 11.15
C GLY A 19 -12.12 1.09 11.63
N SER A 20 -12.29 0.80 12.92
CA SER A 20 -13.57 0.35 13.42
C SER A 20 -14.68 1.39 13.31
N TRP A 21 -15.87 0.94 12.92
CA TRP A 21 -17.03 1.79 12.68
C TRP A 21 -17.74 2.22 13.98
N HIS A 22 -17.52 1.49 15.08
CA HIS A 22 -18.14 1.78 16.39
C HIS A 22 -17.74 3.15 16.96
N LEU A 23 -16.68 3.76 16.44
CA LEU A 23 -16.20 5.08 16.84
C LEU A 23 -17.14 6.22 16.40
N TYR A 24 -18.01 5.97 15.42
CA TYR A 24 -18.92 6.98 14.87
C TYR A 24 -20.41 6.61 14.97
N THR A 25 -20.74 5.35 15.23
CA THR A 25 -22.12 4.88 15.31
C THR A 25 -22.24 3.64 16.19
N ASN A 26 -23.47 3.33 16.64
CA ASN A 26 -23.78 2.06 17.26
C ASN A 26 -23.90 0.98 16.17
N LEU A 27 -23.23 -0.16 16.36
CA LEU A 27 -23.27 -1.28 15.43
C LEU A 27 -24.20 -2.39 15.94
N LEU A 28 -25.13 -2.83 15.08
CA LEU A 28 -25.98 -3.99 15.32
C LEU A 28 -25.72 -5.01 14.20
N PHE A 29 -25.22 -6.19 14.58
CA PHE A 29 -25.04 -7.32 13.68
C PHE A 29 -26.21 -8.28 13.84
N VAL A 30 -26.78 -8.72 12.72
CA VAL A 30 -27.93 -9.61 12.70
C VAL A 30 -27.58 -10.81 11.83
N ASP A 31 -27.49 -11.99 12.44
CA ASP A 31 -27.41 -13.24 11.69
C ASP A 31 -28.77 -13.48 11.03
N GLN A 32 -28.81 -13.43 9.70
CA GLN A 32 -30.03 -13.65 8.95
C GLN A 32 -29.74 -14.36 7.63
N PRO A 33 -30.72 -15.07 7.07
CA PRO A 33 -32.04 -15.36 7.65
C PRO A 33 -31.98 -16.45 8.72
N VAL A 34 -33.14 -16.80 9.26
CA VAL A 34 -33.28 -17.93 10.17
C VAL A 34 -32.66 -19.19 9.55
N GLY A 35 -31.78 -19.87 10.29
CA GLY A 35 -30.93 -20.97 9.82
C GLY A 35 -29.46 -20.60 9.58
N THR A 36 -29.09 -19.33 9.76
CA THR A 36 -27.72 -18.81 9.62
C THR A 36 -27.15 -18.36 10.97
N GLY A 37 -25.86 -18.61 11.22
CA GLY A 37 -25.18 -18.18 12.44
C GLY A 37 -25.89 -18.67 13.71
N PHE A 38 -26.24 -17.75 14.61
CA PHE A 38 -27.01 -18.04 15.82
C PHE A 38 -28.54 -17.92 15.66
N SER A 39 -29.04 -17.60 14.47
CA SER A 39 -30.48 -17.51 14.21
C SER A 39 -31.07 -18.89 13.96
N THR A 40 -31.81 -19.42 14.93
CA THR A 40 -32.34 -20.80 14.88
C THR A 40 -33.86 -20.85 14.79
N ILE A 41 -34.37 -21.95 14.26
CA ILE A 41 -35.80 -22.32 14.27
C ILE A 41 -35.93 -23.77 14.71
N ASP A 42 -37.03 -24.10 15.39
CA ASP A 42 -37.30 -25.46 15.87
C ASP A 42 -37.77 -26.43 14.74
N THR A 43 -37.88 -25.95 13.50
CA THR A 43 -38.34 -26.69 12.32
C THR A 43 -37.40 -26.49 11.13
N ASP A 44 -37.38 -27.41 10.16
CA ASP A 44 -36.61 -27.26 8.91
C ASP A 44 -37.30 -26.29 7.90
N SER A 45 -38.12 -25.36 8.38
CA SER A 45 -38.87 -24.42 7.54
C SER A 45 -38.04 -23.16 7.25
N PHE A 46 -37.01 -23.32 6.42
CA PHE A 46 -36.21 -22.20 5.92
C PHE A 46 -37.03 -21.37 4.92
N ILE A 47 -36.72 -20.07 4.84
CA ILE A 47 -37.42 -19.15 3.93
C ILE A 47 -36.98 -19.36 2.48
N HIS A 48 -37.88 -19.01 1.55
CA HIS A 48 -37.68 -19.27 0.12
C HIS A 48 -37.50 -17.98 -0.70
N GLU A 49 -38.03 -16.85 -0.24
CA GLU A 49 -38.09 -15.61 -1.02
C GLU A 49 -37.55 -14.39 -0.23
N LEU A 50 -37.04 -13.38 -0.95
CA LEU A 50 -36.47 -12.17 -0.34
C LEU A 50 -37.51 -11.31 0.40
N ASP A 51 -38.78 -11.32 -0.01
CA ASP A 51 -39.85 -10.64 0.74
C ASP A 51 -40.14 -11.34 2.09
N GLU A 52 -40.07 -12.67 2.15
CA GLU A 52 -40.21 -13.42 3.41
C GLU A 52 -39.06 -13.11 4.37
N MET A 53 -37.84 -13.05 3.82
CA MET A 53 -36.63 -12.63 4.54
C MET A 53 -36.80 -11.24 5.15
N ALA A 54 -37.25 -10.26 4.37
CA ALA A 54 -37.46 -8.90 4.84
C ALA A 54 -38.52 -8.85 5.96
N ASN A 55 -39.61 -9.62 5.84
CA ASN A 55 -40.65 -9.70 6.88
C ASN A 55 -40.14 -10.34 8.19
N GLN A 56 -39.26 -11.35 8.10
CA GLN A 56 -38.59 -11.90 9.29
C GLN A 56 -37.68 -10.86 9.94
N PHE A 57 -36.92 -10.09 9.15
CA PHE A 57 -36.09 -9.02 9.66
C PHE A 57 -36.90 -7.91 10.36
N LEU A 58 -38.05 -7.53 9.80
CA LEU A 58 -38.99 -6.60 10.46
C LEU A 58 -39.51 -7.15 11.79
N SER A 59 -39.81 -8.46 11.85
CA SER A 59 -40.26 -9.11 13.08
C SER A 59 -39.16 -9.09 14.16
N PHE A 60 -37.91 -9.29 13.76
CA PHE A 60 -36.75 -9.08 14.65
C PHE A 60 -36.67 -7.63 15.14
N LEU A 61 -36.74 -6.65 14.22
CA LEU A 61 -36.68 -5.23 14.58
C LEU A 61 -37.79 -4.83 15.57
N ASP A 62 -39.03 -5.30 15.36
CA ASP A 62 -40.15 -5.03 16.27
C ASP A 62 -39.88 -5.55 17.68
N GLN A 63 -39.27 -6.72 17.81
CA GLN A 63 -38.92 -7.30 19.12
C GLN A 63 -37.72 -6.58 19.74
N TYR A 64 -36.72 -6.24 18.93
CA TYR A 64 -35.54 -5.49 19.35
C TYR A 64 -35.91 -4.10 19.91
N ILE A 65 -36.78 -3.37 19.20
CA ILE A 65 -37.27 -2.05 19.61
C ILE A 65 -38.12 -2.11 20.88
N LYS A 66 -38.89 -3.19 21.09
CA LYS A 66 -39.63 -3.37 22.36
C LYS A 66 -38.69 -3.50 23.56
N ILE A 67 -37.51 -4.08 23.35
CA ILE A 67 -36.49 -4.25 24.39
C ILE A 67 -35.70 -2.95 24.60
N PHE A 68 -35.39 -2.24 23.51
CA PHE A 68 -34.60 -1.01 23.49
C PHE A 68 -35.37 0.18 22.89
N PRO A 69 -36.46 0.64 23.53
CA PRO A 69 -37.34 1.67 22.99
C PRO A 69 -36.64 3.02 22.78
N GLU A 70 -35.57 3.30 23.53
CA GLU A 70 -34.74 4.51 23.38
C GLU A 70 -34.08 4.62 21.99
N LEU A 71 -33.92 3.51 21.28
CA LEU A 71 -33.29 3.50 19.96
C LEU A 71 -34.23 4.00 18.85
N LEU A 72 -35.53 4.18 19.12
CA LEU A 72 -36.50 4.76 18.17
C LEU A 72 -36.17 6.21 17.79
N GLU A 73 -35.44 6.94 18.63
CA GLU A 73 -35.05 8.31 18.34
C GLU A 73 -33.88 8.40 17.34
N ASN A 74 -33.10 7.33 17.21
CA ASN A 74 -31.89 7.29 16.40
C ASN A 74 -32.20 7.17 14.90
N ASP A 75 -31.30 7.74 14.10
CA ASP A 75 -31.27 7.50 12.67
C ASP A 75 -30.77 6.07 12.38
N VAL A 76 -31.44 5.37 11.47
CA VAL A 76 -31.14 3.99 11.10
C VAL A 76 -30.48 3.98 9.74
N TYR A 77 -29.36 3.25 9.64
CA TYR A 77 -28.66 2.99 8.39
C TYR A 77 -28.51 1.49 8.20
N LEU A 78 -28.75 0.99 6.99
CA LEU A 78 -28.52 -0.41 6.66
C LEU A 78 -27.21 -0.53 5.89
N ALA A 79 -26.30 -1.36 6.38
CA ALA A 79 -25.01 -1.59 5.75
C ALA A 79 -24.71 -3.08 5.59
N GLY A 80 -24.04 -3.44 4.50
CA GLY A 80 -23.65 -4.81 4.23
C GLY A 80 -22.87 -4.97 2.93
N GLU A 81 -22.32 -6.15 2.71
CA GLU A 81 -21.42 -6.47 1.59
C GLU A 81 -21.88 -7.75 0.87
N SER A 82 -21.47 -7.92 -0.39
CA SER A 82 -21.73 -9.15 -1.16
C SER A 82 -23.23 -9.40 -1.39
N TYR A 83 -23.75 -10.56 -0.97
CA TYR A 83 -25.17 -10.91 -1.10
C TYR A 83 -26.12 -9.97 -0.32
N ALA A 84 -25.59 -9.15 0.61
CA ALA A 84 -26.36 -8.06 1.20
C ALA A 84 -26.90 -7.06 0.16
N GLY A 85 -26.31 -7.02 -1.04
CA GLY A 85 -26.86 -6.32 -2.20
C GLY A 85 -28.28 -6.75 -2.56
N GLN A 86 -28.66 -8.01 -2.32
CA GLN A 86 -30.06 -8.46 -2.44
C GLN A 86 -30.87 -8.14 -1.17
N TYR A 87 -30.31 -8.40 0.02
CA TYR A 87 -31.06 -8.28 1.27
C TYR A 87 -31.45 -6.84 1.63
N ILE A 88 -30.49 -5.90 1.56
CA ILE A 88 -30.68 -4.53 2.05
C ILE A 88 -31.80 -3.79 1.31
N PRO A 89 -31.90 -3.82 -0.03
CA PRO A 89 -32.99 -3.16 -0.74
C PRO A 89 -34.38 -3.70 -0.38
N TYR A 90 -34.50 -5.02 -0.18
CA TYR A 90 -35.76 -5.64 0.25
C TYR A 90 -36.15 -5.25 1.67
N ILE A 91 -35.19 -5.24 2.60
CA ILE A 91 -35.41 -4.79 3.98
C ILE A 91 -35.79 -3.31 4.01
N ALA A 92 -35.07 -2.46 3.25
CA ALA A 92 -35.33 -1.03 3.17
C ALA A 92 -36.74 -0.73 2.66
N LYS A 93 -37.17 -1.41 1.58
CA LYS A 93 -38.54 -1.33 1.06
C LYS A 93 -39.55 -1.67 2.15
N ALA A 94 -39.36 -2.80 2.83
CA ALA A 94 -40.29 -3.27 3.87
C ALA A 94 -40.36 -2.29 5.06
N ILE A 95 -39.24 -1.69 5.48
CA ILE A 95 -39.23 -0.65 6.52
C ILE A 95 -40.01 0.59 6.07
N LEU A 96 -39.76 1.10 4.86
CA LEU A 96 -40.41 2.31 4.34
C LEU A 96 -41.92 2.11 4.15
N GLU A 97 -42.35 0.92 3.73
CA GLU A 97 -43.76 0.59 3.52
C GLU A 97 -44.51 0.27 4.83
N GLN A 98 -43.88 -0.45 5.76
CA GLN A 98 -44.57 -1.04 6.92
C GLN A 98 -44.17 -0.44 8.28
N ARG A 99 -43.04 0.26 8.39
CA ARG A 99 -42.48 0.77 9.66
C ARG A 99 -41.94 2.20 9.50
N SER A 100 -42.78 3.11 9.00
CA SER A 100 -42.44 4.52 8.80
C SER A 100 -42.04 5.29 10.07
N THR A 101 -42.26 4.72 11.26
CA THR A 101 -41.77 5.28 12.53
C THR A 101 -40.26 5.16 12.70
N LEU A 102 -39.61 4.22 12.01
CA LEU A 102 -38.14 4.11 11.98
C LEU A 102 -37.55 5.13 11.01
N LYS A 103 -36.59 5.91 11.48
CA LYS A 103 -35.90 6.94 10.69
C LYS A 103 -34.82 6.30 9.82
N LEU A 104 -35.20 5.51 8.81
CA LEU A 104 -34.24 5.00 7.84
C LEU A 104 -33.64 6.16 7.03
N ARG A 105 -32.34 6.40 7.17
CA ARG A 105 -31.63 7.54 6.58
C ARG A 105 -30.75 7.20 5.40
N GLY A 106 -30.36 5.94 5.21
CA GLY A 106 -29.56 5.58 4.05
C GLY A 106 -29.10 4.13 4.03
N LEU A 107 -28.63 3.72 2.86
CA LEU A 107 -28.13 2.38 2.59
C LEU A 107 -26.65 2.45 2.17
N LEU A 108 -25.84 1.52 2.68
CA LEU A 108 -24.42 1.40 2.34
C LEU A 108 -24.14 -0.04 1.90
N ILE A 109 -23.93 -0.26 0.61
CA ILE A 109 -23.80 -1.60 0.02
C ILE A 109 -22.42 -1.74 -0.63
N GLY A 110 -21.60 -2.62 -0.08
CA GLY A 110 -20.27 -2.95 -0.58
C GLY A 110 -20.27 -4.13 -1.52
N ASN A 111 -19.50 -4.07 -2.60
CA ASN A 111 -19.26 -5.20 -3.51
C ASN A 111 -20.53 -6.02 -3.74
N GLY A 112 -21.63 -5.32 -4.03
CA GLY A 112 -22.97 -5.87 -3.85
C GLY A 112 -23.41 -6.73 -5.03
N TRP A 113 -23.91 -7.93 -4.74
CA TRP A 113 -24.62 -8.73 -5.73
C TRP A 113 -26.03 -8.17 -5.94
N ILE A 114 -26.21 -7.22 -6.87
CA ILE A 114 -27.45 -6.45 -7.05
C ILE A 114 -28.18 -6.82 -8.36
N ASP A 115 -27.47 -6.73 -9.49
CA ASP A 115 -27.97 -7.06 -10.83
C ASP A 115 -27.19 -8.23 -11.43
N PRO A 116 -27.68 -9.48 -11.28
CA PRO A 116 -27.00 -10.66 -11.82
C PRO A 116 -26.73 -10.54 -13.32
N ALA A 117 -27.65 -9.96 -14.09
CA ALA A 117 -27.54 -9.92 -15.54
C ALA A 117 -26.33 -9.09 -15.99
N THR A 118 -26.14 -7.91 -15.40
CA THR A 118 -24.97 -7.08 -15.69
C THR A 118 -23.70 -7.62 -15.03
N ALA A 119 -23.81 -8.19 -13.83
CA ALA A 119 -22.68 -8.81 -13.13
C ALA A 119 -22.04 -9.92 -13.98
N TYR A 120 -22.82 -10.87 -14.52
CA TYR A 120 -22.28 -11.95 -15.34
C TYR A 120 -21.64 -11.46 -16.65
N LYS A 121 -22.26 -10.49 -17.32
CA LYS A 121 -21.70 -9.88 -18.53
C LYS A 121 -20.38 -9.17 -18.29
N SER A 122 -20.14 -8.73 -17.06
CA SER A 122 -18.93 -7.99 -16.69
C SER A 122 -17.71 -8.85 -16.41
N TYR A 123 -17.87 -10.16 -16.17
CA TYR A 123 -16.74 -11.04 -15.82
C TYR A 123 -15.68 -11.11 -16.92
N LEU A 124 -16.05 -11.34 -18.18
CA LEU A 124 -15.09 -11.39 -19.29
C LEU A 124 -14.36 -10.05 -19.50
N PRO A 125 -15.03 -8.89 -19.64
CA PRO A 125 -14.32 -7.62 -19.79
C PRO A 125 -13.51 -7.24 -18.56
N PHE A 126 -13.93 -7.62 -17.35
CA PHE A 126 -13.12 -7.47 -16.14
C PHE A 126 -11.87 -8.34 -16.18
N ALA A 127 -12.01 -9.61 -16.53
CA ALA A 127 -10.89 -10.54 -16.64
C ALA A 127 -9.89 -10.10 -17.71
N VAL A 128 -10.36 -9.60 -18.86
CA VAL A 128 -9.49 -9.02 -19.90
C VAL A 128 -8.79 -7.76 -19.41
N ALA A 129 -9.49 -6.85 -18.72
CA ALA A 129 -8.91 -5.61 -18.24
C ALA A 129 -7.87 -5.80 -17.13
N ASN A 130 -7.96 -6.89 -16.38
CA ASN A 130 -7.02 -7.25 -15.32
C ASN A 130 -6.03 -8.34 -15.75
N ASN A 131 -5.86 -8.57 -17.06
CA ASN A 131 -4.93 -9.56 -17.61
C ASN A 131 -5.11 -10.99 -17.06
N LEU A 132 -6.33 -11.35 -16.65
CA LEU A 132 -6.72 -12.72 -16.31
C LEU A 132 -7.15 -13.49 -17.55
N VAL A 133 -7.50 -12.83 -18.66
CA VAL A 133 -7.85 -13.49 -19.93
C VAL A 133 -7.33 -12.65 -21.09
N VAL A 134 -6.49 -13.24 -21.94
CA VAL A 134 -6.01 -12.55 -23.15
C VAL A 134 -7.13 -12.48 -24.20
N LYS A 135 -7.44 -11.28 -24.70
CA LYS A 135 -8.47 -11.08 -25.73
C LYS A 135 -8.19 -11.92 -26.98
N ASN A 136 -9.22 -12.58 -27.52
CA ASN A 136 -9.15 -13.50 -28.67
C ASN A 136 -8.30 -14.77 -28.45
N SER A 137 -7.94 -15.11 -27.21
CA SER A 137 -7.36 -16.43 -26.89
C SER A 137 -8.41 -17.54 -26.96
N ALA A 138 -7.97 -18.80 -26.98
CA ALA A 138 -8.89 -19.95 -26.89
C ALA A 138 -9.74 -19.91 -25.60
N LEU A 139 -9.16 -19.44 -24.48
CA LEU A 139 -9.90 -19.23 -23.25
C LEU A 139 -10.94 -18.10 -23.39
N TYR A 140 -10.55 -16.97 -23.98
CA TYR A 140 -11.47 -15.87 -24.26
C TYR A 140 -12.66 -16.34 -25.09
N ASP A 141 -12.42 -17.12 -26.15
CA ASP A 141 -13.49 -17.63 -27.00
C ASP A 141 -14.42 -18.60 -26.25
N ARG A 142 -13.87 -19.49 -25.41
CA ARG A 142 -14.69 -20.36 -24.54
C ARG A 142 -15.55 -19.57 -23.57
N ILE A 143 -14.96 -18.61 -22.84
CA ILE A 143 -15.71 -17.76 -21.91
C ILE A 143 -16.74 -16.92 -22.66
N ASN A 144 -16.40 -16.36 -23.82
CA ASN A 144 -17.31 -15.56 -24.63
C ASN A 144 -18.52 -16.39 -25.12
N ILE A 145 -18.32 -17.67 -25.45
CA ILE A 145 -19.43 -18.59 -25.75
C ILE A 145 -20.32 -18.77 -24.51
N GLN A 146 -19.73 -19.02 -23.34
CA GLN A 146 -20.48 -19.18 -22.09
C GLN A 146 -21.25 -17.90 -21.71
N VAL A 147 -20.63 -16.72 -21.88
CA VAL A 147 -21.29 -15.42 -21.70
C VAL A 147 -22.48 -15.29 -22.64
N LYS A 148 -22.33 -15.57 -23.94
CA LYS A 148 -23.45 -15.51 -24.90
C LYS A 148 -24.58 -16.49 -24.58
N GLN A 149 -24.24 -17.70 -24.12
CA GLN A 149 -25.23 -18.67 -23.65
C GLN A 149 -25.98 -18.11 -22.43
N CYS A 150 -25.25 -17.51 -21.50
CA CYS A 150 -25.80 -16.83 -20.33
C CYS A 150 -26.76 -15.69 -20.74
N GLU A 151 -26.40 -14.85 -21.71
CA GLU A 151 -27.28 -13.79 -22.21
C GLU A 151 -28.59 -14.33 -22.78
N GLN A 152 -28.56 -15.49 -23.44
CA GLN A 152 -29.76 -16.13 -23.98
C GLN A 152 -30.69 -16.65 -22.87
N VAL A 153 -30.14 -17.16 -21.76
CA VAL A 153 -30.96 -17.60 -20.62
C VAL A 153 -31.57 -16.40 -19.90
N LEU A 154 -30.75 -15.38 -19.59
CA LEU A 154 -31.19 -14.14 -18.95
C LEU A 154 -32.25 -13.39 -19.77
N SER A 155 -32.25 -13.51 -21.10
CA SER A 155 -33.27 -12.89 -21.96
C SER A 155 -34.67 -13.49 -21.83
N LYS A 156 -34.81 -14.70 -21.27
CA LYS A 156 -36.09 -15.40 -21.12
C LYS A 156 -36.71 -15.20 -19.73
N GLN A 157 -35.89 -15.21 -18.69
CA GLN A 157 -36.27 -14.90 -17.31
C GLN A 157 -35.00 -14.54 -16.51
N VAL A 158 -35.06 -13.55 -15.63
CA VAL A 158 -33.92 -13.16 -14.79
C VAL A 158 -34.25 -13.51 -13.34
N HIS A 159 -33.54 -14.50 -12.78
CA HIS A 159 -33.65 -14.90 -11.38
C HIS A 159 -32.39 -14.53 -10.60
N VAL A 160 -32.50 -14.45 -9.27
CA VAL A 160 -31.39 -14.10 -8.37
C VAL A 160 -30.29 -15.18 -8.36
N SER A 161 -30.62 -16.44 -8.66
CA SER A 161 -29.67 -17.54 -8.80
C SER A 161 -29.98 -18.41 -10.01
N GLU A 162 -29.00 -18.63 -10.89
CA GLU A 162 -29.04 -19.79 -11.77
C GLU A 162 -27.70 -20.54 -11.71
N GLU A 163 -27.78 -21.86 -11.53
CA GLU A 163 -26.63 -22.78 -11.56
C GLU A 163 -25.85 -22.72 -12.88
N ALA A 164 -26.46 -22.17 -13.94
CA ALA A 164 -25.87 -22.02 -15.27
C ALA A 164 -24.62 -21.12 -15.32
N PHE A 165 -24.32 -20.37 -14.26
CA PHE A 165 -23.34 -19.27 -14.31
C PHE A 165 -22.06 -19.47 -13.52
N TYR A 166 -22.03 -20.44 -12.60
CA TYR A 166 -20.80 -20.91 -11.97
C TYR A 166 -19.69 -21.24 -12.98
N PRO A 167 -19.97 -21.84 -14.16
CA PRO A 167 -18.92 -22.18 -15.14
C PRO A 167 -18.09 -20.99 -15.62
N ILE A 168 -18.65 -19.77 -15.76
CA ILE A 168 -17.89 -18.60 -16.26
C ILE A 168 -16.82 -18.20 -15.25
N LEU A 169 -17.23 -18.02 -14.00
CA LEU A 169 -16.33 -17.64 -12.92
C LEU A 169 -15.31 -18.76 -12.65
N TRP A 170 -15.75 -20.02 -12.64
CA TRP A 170 -14.84 -21.17 -12.51
C TRP A 170 -13.86 -21.29 -13.67
N GLU A 171 -14.28 -21.04 -14.91
CA GLU A 171 -13.39 -21.08 -16.07
C GLU A 171 -12.31 -19.98 -15.93
N ILE A 172 -12.68 -18.77 -15.47
CA ILE A 172 -11.70 -17.71 -15.18
C ILE A 172 -10.78 -18.08 -14.02
N LEU A 173 -11.31 -18.64 -12.93
CA LEU A 173 -10.49 -19.02 -11.76
C LEU A 173 -9.52 -20.16 -12.07
N MET A 174 -10.01 -21.20 -12.75
CA MET A 174 -9.20 -22.37 -13.08
C MET A 174 -8.25 -22.11 -14.25
N ASN A 175 -8.66 -21.32 -15.24
CA ASN A 175 -7.95 -21.20 -16.50
C ASN A 175 -7.46 -19.79 -16.79
N GLY A 176 -7.96 -18.75 -16.14
CA GLY A 176 -7.56 -17.36 -16.36
C GLY A 176 -6.15 -17.05 -15.85
N ALA A 177 -5.81 -17.58 -14.67
CA ALA A 177 -4.42 -17.55 -14.21
C ALA A 177 -3.51 -18.50 -15.03
N MET A 178 -4.05 -19.59 -15.58
CA MET A 178 -3.29 -20.62 -16.32
C MET A 178 -3.13 -20.34 -17.83
N ASN A 179 -4.01 -19.56 -18.46
CA ASN A 179 -3.93 -19.19 -19.89
C ASN A 179 -3.38 -17.79 -20.11
N ASN A 180 -2.75 -17.19 -19.09
CA ASN A 180 -1.60 -16.31 -19.37
C ASN A 180 -0.49 -17.16 -20.00
N HIS A 181 -0.68 -17.50 -21.28
CA HIS A 181 0.43 -17.67 -22.22
C HIS A 181 1.07 -16.30 -22.56
N HIS A 182 0.87 -15.26 -21.75
CA HIS A 182 2.00 -14.41 -21.40
C HIS A 182 2.88 -15.23 -20.47
N GLN A 183 3.80 -15.98 -21.09
CA GLN A 183 5.08 -16.41 -20.55
C GLN A 183 5.16 -16.25 -19.04
N ILE A 184 4.74 -17.26 -18.26
CA ILE A 184 4.89 -17.20 -16.81
C ILE A 184 6.38 -17.00 -16.56
N PRO A 185 6.80 -15.85 -16.02
CA PRO A 185 8.20 -15.54 -15.92
C PRO A 185 8.80 -16.46 -14.88
N ILE A 186 9.78 -17.25 -15.29
CA ILE A 186 10.48 -18.20 -14.45
C ILE A 186 11.70 -17.49 -13.89
N ILE A 187 11.72 -17.33 -12.58
CA ILE A 187 12.85 -16.74 -11.89
C ILE A 187 13.72 -17.87 -11.39
N LEU A 188 14.85 -18.08 -12.05
CA LEU A 188 15.88 -18.97 -11.53
C LEU A 188 16.69 -18.14 -10.53
N TYR A 189 16.49 -18.46 -9.26
CA TYR A 189 17.19 -17.79 -8.17
C TYR A 189 18.45 -18.56 -7.81
N SER A 190 19.60 -17.88 -7.88
CA SER A 190 20.86 -18.36 -7.35
C SER A 190 21.31 -17.40 -6.27
N GLY A 191 21.27 -17.83 -5.01
CA GLY A 191 21.82 -17.05 -3.91
C GLY A 191 22.98 -17.81 -3.32
N LYS A 192 24.13 -17.14 -3.22
CA LYS A 192 25.18 -17.58 -2.32
C LYS A 192 25.53 -16.42 -1.42
N TYR A 193 25.17 -16.53 -0.15
CA TYR A 193 25.72 -15.66 0.88
C TYR A 193 27.23 -15.91 0.87
N ASP A 194 27.99 -14.89 0.55
CA ASP A 194 29.38 -14.76 0.97
C ASP A 194 30.22 -16.04 0.83
N MET A 195 30.54 -16.48 -0.39
CA MET A 195 31.31 -17.70 -0.75
C MET A 195 30.98 -19.05 -0.04
N ILE A 196 30.13 -19.13 0.98
CA ILE A 196 29.98 -20.29 1.88
C ILE A 196 28.53 -20.79 1.88
N CYS A 197 27.50 -19.98 1.62
CA CYS A 197 26.12 -20.26 2.08
C CYS A 197 25.01 -20.41 1.01
N ASN A 198 24.03 -21.28 1.25
CA ASN A 198 22.70 -21.32 0.60
C ASN A 198 21.82 -20.18 1.10
N HIS A 199 20.78 -19.87 0.34
CA HIS A 199 20.00 -18.66 0.58
C HIS A 199 18.63 -18.91 1.23
N TRP A 200 18.34 -18.15 2.30
CA TRP A 200 17.03 -18.02 2.94
C TRP A 200 16.15 -16.91 2.36
N ALA A 201 16.68 -15.84 1.74
CA ALA A 201 15.81 -14.74 1.29
C ALA A 201 15.00 -15.05 0.01
N THR A 202 15.19 -16.21 -0.64
CA THR A 202 14.19 -16.73 -1.58
C THR A 202 12.96 -17.21 -0.82
N GLU A 203 13.14 -17.87 0.33
CA GLU A 203 12.04 -18.20 1.24
C GLU A 203 11.45 -16.94 1.88
N ALA A 204 12.22 -15.90 2.20
CA ALA A 204 11.66 -14.60 2.67
C ALA A 204 10.95 -13.80 1.55
N MET A 205 11.39 -13.89 0.28
CA MET A 205 10.64 -13.39 -0.88
C MET A 205 9.34 -14.18 -1.07
N ILE A 206 9.32 -15.48 -0.75
CA ILE A 206 8.14 -16.36 -0.79
C ILE A 206 7.24 -16.15 0.46
N ASP A 207 7.80 -15.86 1.64
CA ASP A 207 7.08 -15.55 2.89
C ASP A 207 6.54 -14.10 2.88
N GLY A 208 7.18 -13.21 2.13
CA GLY A 208 6.63 -11.90 1.77
C GLY A 208 5.54 -11.95 0.70
N MET A 209 5.43 -13.10 0.03
CA MET A 209 4.41 -13.43 -0.98
C MET A 209 3.18 -14.08 -0.32
N THR A 210 3.38 -14.86 0.75
CA THR A 210 2.31 -15.27 1.68
C THR A 210 1.85 -14.07 2.52
N TRP A 211 1.09 -13.17 1.91
CA TRP A 211 0.29 -12.22 2.67
C TRP A 211 -0.84 -12.96 3.38
N ASN A 212 -0.54 -13.45 4.57
CA ASN A 212 -1.43 -13.73 5.69
C ASN A 212 -0.51 -14.14 6.84
N GLY A 213 -0.58 -13.44 7.97
CA GLY A 213 0.25 -13.68 9.16
C GLY A 213 0.06 -15.04 9.85
N ARG A 214 -0.10 -16.14 9.11
CA ARG A 214 0.03 -17.51 9.60
C ARG A 214 1.49 -17.91 9.51
N THR A 215 2.23 -17.61 10.58
CA THR A 215 3.39 -18.45 10.92
C THR A 215 2.85 -19.80 11.37
N GLY A 216 2.76 -20.77 10.45
CA GLY A 216 2.38 -22.14 10.80
C GLY A 216 1.67 -22.89 9.68
N PHE A 217 2.33 -23.94 9.18
CA PHE A 217 1.64 -25.07 8.58
C PHE A 217 0.81 -25.75 9.68
N ASP A 218 -0.49 -25.46 9.72
CA ASP A 218 -1.44 -26.20 10.56
C ASP A 218 -1.76 -27.55 9.90
N PHE A 219 -1.40 -28.64 10.58
CA PHE A 219 -1.71 -30.00 10.18
C PHE A 219 -3.12 -30.38 10.68
N GLY A 220 -4.15 -29.84 10.01
CA GLY A 220 -5.53 -30.28 10.16
C GLY A 220 -5.77 -31.58 9.38
N ASN A 221 -6.14 -32.66 10.08
CA ASN A 221 -6.42 -34.00 9.57
C ASN A 221 -7.32 -34.01 8.31
N GLY A 222 -6.70 -34.20 7.15
CA GLY A 222 -7.39 -34.47 5.89
C GLY A 222 -6.41 -35.08 4.88
N THR A 223 -6.54 -36.37 4.63
CA THR A 223 -5.70 -37.14 3.70
C THR A 223 -5.74 -36.56 2.28
N PHE A 224 -4.64 -35.96 1.83
CA PHE A 224 -4.38 -35.70 0.41
C PHE A 224 -3.05 -36.35 -0.04
N SER A 225 -3.09 -36.90 -1.25
CA SER A 225 -2.05 -37.70 -1.89
C SER A 225 -0.76 -36.88 -2.14
N PRO A 226 0.44 -37.39 -1.82
CA PRO A 226 1.69 -36.65 -1.91
C PRO A 226 2.37 -36.88 -3.27
N LYS A 227 2.23 -35.95 -4.21
CA LYS A 227 3.16 -35.82 -5.35
C LYS A 227 3.23 -34.35 -5.78
N GLU A 228 4.44 -33.82 -5.75
CA GLU A 228 4.87 -32.52 -6.29
C GLU A 228 4.61 -31.29 -5.40
N LEU A 229 5.70 -30.61 -5.05
CA LEU A 229 5.67 -29.30 -4.40
C LEU A 229 5.28 -28.25 -5.45
N TRP A 230 3.99 -27.89 -5.45
CA TRP A 230 3.47 -26.76 -6.19
C TRP A 230 3.41 -25.54 -5.25
N ILE A 231 4.29 -24.56 -5.45
CA ILE A 231 4.09 -23.22 -4.88
C ILE A 231 3.57 -22.35 -6.02
N VAL A 232 2.25 -22.32 -6.15
CA VAL A 232 1.51 -21.30 -6.90
C VAL A 232 1.05 -20.32 -5.82
N ASP A 233 1.67 -19.14 -5.75
CA ASP A 233 1.15 -18.08 -4.90
C ASP A 233 -0.06 -17.42 -5.57
N GLY A 234 -1.06 -17.09 -4.76
CA GLY A 234 -2.22 -16.34 -5.19
C GLY A 234 -1.81 -14.94 -5.67
N GLU A 235 -2.36 -14.52 -6.80
CA GLU A 235 -2.46 -13.12 -7.24
C GLU A 235 -1.16 -12.36 -7.63
N SER A 236 -0.04 -13.02 -7.94
CA SER A 236 0.99 -12.36 -8.77
C SER A 236 1.76 -13.31 -9.70
N ALA A 237 1.81 -12.92 -10.98
CA ALA A 237 2.35 -13.69 -12.10
C ALA A 237 3.88 -13.92 -12.01
N GLY A 238 4.30 -15.11 -11.58
CA GLY A 238 5.69 -15.56 -11.66
C GLY A 238 5.90 -16.93 -10.99
N LEU A 239 6.73 -17.78 -11.58
CA LEU A 239 7.07 -19.09 -11.05
C LEU A 239 8.52 -19.07 -10.54
N ILE A 240 8.71 -18.98 -9.23
CA ILE A 240 10.05 -18.94 -8.63
C ILE A 240 10.61 -20.36 -8.54
N ARG A 241 11.89 -20.50 -8.91
CA ARG A 241 12.65 -21.75 -8.82
C ARG A 241 13.99 -21.49 -8.14
N SER A 242 14.17 -22.10 -6.98
CA SER A 242 15.42 -22.06 -6.23
C SER A 242 16.34 -23.21 -6.65
N ALA A 243 17.60 -22.92 -6.92
CA ALA A 243 18.62 -23.94 -7.20
C ALA A 243 19.71 -23.90 -6.12
N HIS A 244 19.93 -25.03 -5.44
CA HIS A 244 21.08 -25.21 -4.56
C HIS A 244 22.31 -25.49 -5.42
N GLN A 245 23.20 -24.49 -5.52
CA GLN A 245 24.35 -24.57 -6.41
C GLN A 245 25.52 -23.72 -5.87
N PRO A 246 26.77 -24.11 -6.12
CA PRO A 246 27.18 -25.29 -6.90
C PRO A 246 27.02 -26.61 -6.14
N VAL A 247 27.36 -27.73 -6.77
CA VAL A 247 27.37 -29.03 -6.09
C VAL A 247 28.21 -28.98 -4.81
N GLY A 248 27.71 -29.60 -3.74
CA GLY A 248 28.21 -29.50 -2.37
C GLY A 248 27.39 -28.56 -1.48
N THR A 249 26.47 -27.79 -2.06
CA THR A 249 25.72 -26.75 -1.35
C THR A 249 24.32 -27.28 -0.97
N GLY A 250 24.01 -27.32 0.32
CA GLY A 250 22.65 -27.58 0.84
C GLY A 250 22.20 -29.02 0.64
N PHE A 251 21.19 -29.22 -0.21
CA PHE A 251 20.75 -30.57 -0.60
C PHE A 251 21.47 -31.12 -1.84
N SER A 252 22.23 -30.30 -2.56
CA SER A 252 22.99 -30.73 -3.73
C SER A 252 24.29 -31.39 -3.28
N THR A 253 24.26 -32.70 -3.06
CA THR A 253 25.42 -33.47 -2.61
C THR A 253 26.20 -34.11 -3.75
N ILE A 254 27.41 -34.57 -3.44
CA ILE A 254 28.30 -35.26 -4.38
C ILE A 254 28.70 -36.62 -3.83
N ASP A 255 28.80 -37.63 -4.69
CA ASP A 255 29.29 -38.97 -4.32
C ASP A 255 30.83 -39.07 -4.34
N THR A 256 31.52 -38.06 -4.88
CA THR A 256 32.99 -37.98 -5.08
C THR A 256 33.53 -36.57 -4.77
N ASP A 257 34.81 -36.39 -4.45
CA ASP A 257 35.45 -35.08 -4.12
C ASP A 257 35.57 -34.07 -5.30
N SER A 258 34.69 -34.14 -6.30
CA SER A 258 34.71 -33.33 -7.52
C SER A 258 33.99 -31.99 -7.35
N PHE A 259 34.49 -31.17 -6.43
CA PHE A 259 34.07 -29.78 -6.30
C PHE A 259 34.49 -28.96 -7.54
N ILE A 260 33.73 -27.92 -7.85
CA ILE A 260 34.09 -26.97 -8.89
C ILE A 260 35.04 -25.90 -8.34
N HIS A 261 35.84 -25.28 -9.22
CA HIS A 261 36.86 -24.30 -8.82
C HIS A 261 36.68 -22.93 -9.48
N GLU A 262 36.09 -22.88 -10.68
CA GLU A 262 36.01 -21.67 -11.51
C GLU A 262 34.56 -21.31 -11.89
N LEU A 263 34.30 -20.02 -12.20
CA LEU A 263 32.96 -19.53 -12.54
C LEU A 263 32.42 -20.09 -13.86
N ASP A 264 33.30 -20.37 -14.83
CA ASP A 264 32.89 -21.02 -16.09
C ASP A 264 32.45 -22.48 -15.86
N GLU A 265 33.12 -23.21 -14.97
CA GLU A 265 32.72 -24.57 -14.58
C GLU A 265 31.35 -24.57 -13.88
N MET A 266 31.12 -23.57 -13.01
CA MET A 266 29.85 -23.34 -12.34
C MET A 266 28.72 -23.08 -13.36
N ALA A 267 28.93 -22.16 -14.30
CA ALA A 267 27.93 -21.84 -15.32
C ALA A 267 27.62 -23.05 -16.21
N ASN A 268 28.64 -23.81 -16.61
CA ASN A 268 28.47 -25.04 -17.37
C ASN A 268 27.67 -26.10 -16.61
N GLN A 269 27.95 -26.29 -15.32
CA GLN A 269 27.17 -27.18 -14.46
C GLN A 269 25.72 -26.74 -14.38
N PHE A 270 25.46 -25.43 -14.26
CA PHE A 270 24.11 -24.87 -14.26
C PHE A 270 23.39 -25.12 -15.60
N LEU A 271 24.06 -24.98 -16.74
CA LEU A 271 23.48 -25.32 -18.04
C LEU A 271 23.14 -26.80 -18.16
N VAL A 272 24.00 -27.70 -17.67
CA VAL A 272 23.71 -29.14 -17.64
C VAL A 272 22.50 -29.45 -16.78
N PHE A 273 22.39 -28.82 -15.60
CA PHE A 273 21.20 -28.89 -14.76
C PHE A 273 19.97 -28.41 -15.53
N LEU A 274 20.06 -27.24 -16.15
CA LEU A 274 18.96 -26.62 -16.89
C LEU A 274 18.48 -27.50 -18.04
N ASP A 275 19.39 -28.14 -18.77
CA ASP A 275 19.06 -29.10 -19.84
C ASP A 275 18.29 -30.32 -19.33
N GLN A 276 18.64 -30.85 -18.15
CA GLN A 276 17.86 -31.94 -17.55
C GLN A 276 16.54 -31.44 -16.98
N TYR A 277 16.55 -30.25 -16.39
CA TYR A 277 15.37 -29.61 -15.80
C TYR A 277 14.30 -29.35 -16.86
N ILE A 278 14.69 -28.85 -18.04
CA ILE A 278 13.81 -28.64 -19.20
C ILE A 278 13.20 -29.95 -19.73
N LYS A 279 13.91 -31.08 -19.63
CA LYS A 279 13.31 -32.38 -20.02
C LYS A 279 12.17 -32.79 -19.11
N ILE A 280 12.23 -32.40 -17.84
CA ILE A 280 11.20 -32.66 -16.84
C ILE A 280 10.07 -31.63 -16.98
N PHE A 281 10.42 -30.37 -17.22
CA PHE A 281 9.52 -29.21 -17.30
C PHE A 281 9.61 -28.52 -18.67
N PRO A 282 9.14 -29.16 -19.77
CA PRO A 282 9.30 -28.62 -21.12
C PRO A 282 8.65 -27.26 -21.34
N GLU A 283 7.67 -26.88 -20.51
CA GLU A 283 7.03 -25.56 -20.51
C GLU A 283 8.01 -24.40 -20.27
N LEU A 284 9.20 -24.65 -19.72
CA LEU A 284 10.28 -23.66 -19.58
C LEU A 284 10.68 -23.02 -20.91
N LEU A 285 10.60 -23.76 -22.03
CA LEU A 285 10.99 -23.26 -23.36
C LEU A 285 10.02 -22.21 -23.90
N GLU A 286 8.79 -22.20 -23.38
CA GLU A 286 7.75 -21.27 -23.82
C GLU A 286 7.78 -19.95 -23.01
N ASN A 287 8.34 -20.00 -21.81
CA ASN A 287 8.33 -18.95 -20.80
C ASN A 287 9.53 -18.00 -20.86
N ASP A 288 9.34 -16.79 -20.32
CA ASP A 288 10.40 -15.82 -20.12
C ASP A 288 11.19 -16.22 -18.89
N ILE A 289 12.52 -16.14 -18.98
CA ILE A 289 13.40 -16.52 -17.89
C ILE A 289 14.07 -15.26 -17.36
N TYR A 290 14.09 -15.11 -16.05
CA TYR A 290 14.81 -14.07 -15.35
C TYR A 290 15.79 -14.74 -14.39
N LEU A 291 17.00 -14.21 -14.28
CA LEU A 291 17.96 -14.67 -13.29
C LEU A 291 17.99 -13.67 -12.14
N ALA A 292 17.77 -14.15 -10.93
CA ALA A 292 17.80 -13.31 -9.74
C ALA A 292 18.75 -13.89 -8.68
N GLY A 293 19.29 -13.03 -7.83
CA GLY A 293 20.19 -13.45 -6.77
C GLY A 293 20.77 -12.27 -6.02
N GLN A 294 21.58 -12.57 -5.00
CA GLN A 294 22.25 -11.56 -4.22
C GLN A 294 23.68 -11.95 -3.82
N SER A 295 24.43 -11.01 -3.25
CA SER A 295 25.76 -11.26 -2.68
C SER A 295 26.71 -11.80 -3.75
N TYR A 296 27.32 -12.96 -3.53
CA TYR A 296 28.22 -13.58 -4.50
C TYR A 296 27.53 -14.04 -5.80
N ALA A 297 26.19 -14.06 -5.84
CA ALA A 297 25.46 -14.19 -7.10
C ALA A 297 25.72 -13.03 -8.07
N GLY A 298 26.27 -11.90 -7.59
CA GLY A 298 26.84 -10.86 -8.43
C GLY A 298 27.94 -11.35 -9.36
N GLN A 299 28.64 -12.44 -9.01
CA GLN A 299 29.53 -13.16 -9.92
C GLN A 299 28.78 -14.21 -10.76
N TYR A 300 27.87 -14.97 -10.15
CA TYR A 300 27.20 -16.10 -10.82
C TYR A 300 26.26 -15.70 -11.93
N ILE A 301 25.39 -14.74 -11.67
CA ILE A 301 24.31 -14.38 -12.59
C ILE A 301 24.86 -13.89 -13.93
N PRO A 302 25.87 -13.01 -13.99
CA PRO A 302 26.45 -12.61 -15.27
C PRO A 302 27.08 -13.77 -16.05
N TYR A 303 27.76 -14.70 -15.37
CA TYR A 303 28.36 -15.88 -16.00
C TYR A 303 27.30 -16.84 -16.55
N ILE A 304 26.26 -17.15 -15.77
CA ILE A 304 25.14 -17.99 -16.19
C ILE A 304 24.37 -17.32 -17.35
N ALA A 305 24.09 -16.01 -17.23
CA ALA A 305 23.38 -15.25 -18.26
C ALA A 305 24.13 -15.31 -19.59
N LYS A 306 25.43 -15.06 -19.56
CA LYS A 306 26.29 -15.13 -20.73
C LYS A 306 26.27 -16.53 -21.35
N ALA A 307 26.45 -17.58 -20.55
CA ALA A 307 26.42 -18.95 -21.03
C ALA A 307 25.06 -19.33 -21.65
N ILE A 308 23.94 -18.88 -21.07
CA ILE A 308 22.59 -19.08 -21.65
C ILE A 308 22.46 -18.36 -23.01
N LEU A 309 22.86 -17.09 -23.08
CA LEU A 309 22.75 -16.30 -24.32
C LEU A 309 23.65 -16.85 -25.45
N GLU A 310 24.83 -17.35 -25.11
CA GLU A 310 25.79 -17.91 -26.08
C GLU A 310 25.45 -19.35 -26.50
N GLU A 311 25.05 -20.21 -25.56
CA GLU A 311 24.94 -21.66 -25.80
C GLU A 311 23.51 -22.21 -25.81
N ARG A 312 22.52 -21.47 -25.28
CA ARG A 312 21.12 -21.91 -25.16
C ARG A 312 20.15 -20.82 -25.63
N SER A 313 20.39 -20.30 -26.83
CA SER A 313 19.58 -19.22 -27.44
C SER A 313 18.09 -19.55 -27.62
N THR A 314 17.68 -20.81 -27.49
CA THR A 314 16.27 -21.21 -27.45
C THR A 314 15.56 -20.78 -26.16
N LEU A 315 16.31 -20.48 -25.09
CA LEU A 315 15.79 -19.97 -23.83
C LEU A 315 15.60 -18.47 -23.90
N LYS A 316 14.44 -18.00 -23.46
CA LYS A 316 14.05 -16.59 -23.53
C LYS A 316 14.50 -15.85 -22.27
N LEU A 317 15.81 -15.71 -22.07
CA LEU A 317 16.35 -14.89 -20.98
C LEU A 317 15.98 -13.41 -21.19
N ARG A 318 15.24 -12.82 -20.26
CA ARG A 318 14.68 -11.46 -20.37
C ARG A 318 15.30 -10.42 -19.46
N GLY A 319 15.97 -10.81 -18.39
CA GLY A 319 16.63 -9.84 -17.53
C GLY A 319 17.31 -10.45 -16.32
N LEU A 320 18.16 -9.64 -15.69
CA LEU A 320 18.90 -9.98 -14.48
C LEU A 320 18.50 -9.07 -13.31
N LEU A 321 18.37 -9.64 -12.11
CA LEU A 321 18.08 -8.92 -10.88
C LEU A 321 19.13 -9.29 -9.81
N ILE A 322 20.00 -8.36 -9.44
CA ILE A 322 21.14 -8.63 -8.55
C ILE A 322 21.08 -7.69 -7.34
N GLY A 323 20.88 -8.27 -6.16
CA GLY A 323 20.85 -7.56 -4.88
C GLY A 323 22.18 -7.58 -4.17
N ASN A 324 22.59 -6.47 -3.56
CA ASN A 324 23.75 -6.39 -2.66
C ASN A 324 24.94 -7.22 -3.20
N GLY A 325 25.27 -7.01 -4.47
CA GLY A 325 26.07 -7.96 -5.24
C GLY A 325 27.57 -7.70 -5.18
N TRP A 326 28.35 -8.76 -4.94
CA TRP A 326 29.81 -8.76 -5.15
C TRP A 326 30.11 -8.90 -6.64
N ILE A 327 30.31 -7.77 -7.34
CA ILE A 327 30.44 -7.73 -8.81
C ILE A 327 31.83 -7.23 -9.25
N ASP A 328 32.27 -6.11 -8.68
CA ASP A 328 33.55 -5.48 -8.94
C ASP A 328 34.37 -5.38 -7.63
N PRO A 329 35.32 -6.30 -7.41
CA PRO A 329 36.16 -6.30 -6.20
C PRO A 329 36.90 -4.97 -6.00
N VAL A 330 37.36 -4.33 -7.08
CA VAL A 330 38.19 -3.12 -6.99
C VAL A 330 37.41 -1.97 -6.37
N THR A 331 36.20 -1.70 -6.84
CA THR A 331 35.35 -0.64 -6.26
C THR A 331 34.79 -1.04 -4.90
N THR A 332 34.60 -2.34 -4.64
CA THR A 332 34.09 -2.83 -3.36
C THR A 332 35.10 -2.66 -2.24
N TYR A 333 36.34 -3.13 -2.40
CA TYR A 333 37.38 -2.93 -1.38
C TYR A 333 37.66 -1.45 -1.12
N LYS A 334 37.68 -0.62 -2.17
CA LYS A 334 37.87 0.83 -2.04
C LYS A 334 36.71 1.55 -1.35
N SER A 335 35.52 0.96 -1.29
CA SER A 335 34.36 1.61 -0.70
C SER A 335 34.24 1.38 0.81
N TYR A 336 34.92 0.37 1.38
CA TYR A 336 34.79 0.01 2.79
C TYR A 336 35.12 1.16 3.74
N LEU A 337 36.32 1.75 3.64
CA LEU A 337 36.71 2.87 4.50
C LEU A 337 35.77 4.09 4.36
N PRO A 338 35.46 4.62 3.15
CA PRO A 338 34.57 5.76 3.04
C PRO A 338 33.12 5.45 3.44
N PHE A 339 32.67 4.19 3.31
CA PHE A 339 31.37 3.77 3.83
C PHE A 339 31.38 3.73 5.36
N ALA A 340 32.43 3.17 5.97
CA ALA A 340 32.59 3.11 7.42
C ALA A 340 32.66 4.50 8.05
N VAL A 341 33.38 5.44 7.43
CA VAL A 341 33.43 6.85 7.87
C VAL A 341 32.06 7.50 7.76
N ALA A 342 31.37 7.34 6.62
CA ALA A 342 30.06 7.95 6.41
C ALA A 342 28.98 7.45 7.39
N ASN A 343 29.13 6.24 7.90
CA ASN A 343 28.21 5.65 8.86
C ASN A 343 28.73 5.69 10.31
N ASN A 344 29.78 6.48 10.59
CA ASN A 344 30.38 6.65 11.91
C ASN A 344 30.94 5.37 12.55
N LEU A 345 31.26 4.34 11.76
CA LEU A 345 31.97 3.15 12.23
C LEU A 345 33.46 3.48 12.45
N VAL A 346 34.03 4.33 11.61
CA VAL A 346 35.42 4.80 11.72
C VAL A 346 35.41 6.33 11.77
N VAL A 347 36.15 6.92 12.71
CA VAL A 347 36.27 8.38 12.80
C VAL A 347 37.44 8.82 11.93
N GLU A 348 37.21 9.77 11.02
CA GLU A 348 38.25 10.33 10.14
C GLU A 348 39.44 10.87 10.95
N ASN A 349 40.68 10.55 10.53
CA ASN A 349 41.93 10.88 11.22
C ASN A 349 42.08 10.30 12.65
N SER A 350 41.37 9.21 12.97
CA SER A 350 41.65 8.41 14.17
C SER A 350 42.77 7.39 13.91
N ASP A 351 43.38 6.84 14.96
CA ASP A 351 44.38 5.78 14.82
C ASP A 351 43.88 4.60 13.96
N LEU A 352 42.60 4.22 14.12
CA LEU A 352 41.97 3.16 13.31
C LEU A 352 41.81 3.59 11.85
N TYR A 353 41.45 4.85 11.58
CA TYR A 353 41.39 5.37 10.22
C TYR A 353 42.76 5.32 9.55
N ASP A 354 43.82 5.75 10.24
CA ASP A 354 45.18 5.76 9.71
C ASP A 354 45.69 4.34 9.40
N ILE A 355 45.38 3.37 10.28
CA ILE A 355 45.67 1.95 10.05
C ILE A 355 44.95 1.45 8.80
N ILE A 356 43.63 1.61 8.71
CA ILE A 356 42.85 1.13 7.57
C ILE A 356 43.27 1.84 6.28
N ASN A 357 43.62 3.13 6.34
CA ASN A 357 44.05 3.87 5.16
C ASN A 357 45.37 3.32 4.57
N ILE A 358 46.32 2.91 5.43
CA ILE A 358 47.54 2.22 5.00
C ILE A 358 47.21 0.87 4.34
N GLU A 359 46.27 0.12 4.91
CA GLU A 359 45.81 -1.16 4.34
C GLU A 359 45.09 -0.97 2.99
N VAL A 360 44.30 0.10 2.84
CA VAL A 360 43.72 0.49 1.54
C VAL A 360 44.82 0.74 0.52
N GLU A 361 45.88 1.48 0.85
CA GLU A 361 47.00 1.71 -0.07
C GLU A 361 47.72 0.40 -0.45
N GLN A 362 47.86 -0.55 0.47
CA GLN A 362 48.44 -1.86 0.21
C GLN A 362 47.55 -2.72 -0.70
N CYS A 363 46.24 -2.72 -0.45
CA CYS A 363 45.24 -3.36 -1.29
C CYS A 363 45.27 -2.80 -2.72
N GLU A 364 45.33 -1.47 -2.88
CA GLU A 364 45.42 -0.85 -4.20
C GLU A 364 46.70 -1.27 -4.95
N GLN A 365 47.82 -1.40 -4.25
CA GLN A 365 49.06 -1.92 -4.84
C GLN A 365 48.91 -3.39 -5.27
N ALA A 366 48.22 -4.23 -4.49
CA ALA A 366 47.94 -5.61 -4.86
C ALA A 366 47.07 -5.69 -6.12
N LEU A 367 45.92 -5.01 -6.11
CA LEU A 367 44.96 -4.96 -7.22
C LEU A 367 45.57 -4.38 -8.51
N SER A 368 46.57 -3.49 -8.41
CA SER A 368 47.26 -2.92 -9.57
C SER A 368 48.10 -3.95 -10.35
N LYS A 369 48.53 -5.04 -9.72
CA LYS A 369 49.33 -6.10 -10.36
C LYS A 369 48.42 -7.04 -11.14
N GLN A 370 47.39 -7.52 -10.48
CA GLN A 370 46.38 -8.41 -11.04
C GLN A 370 45.11 -8.27 -10.21
N VAL A 371 43.96 -8.18 -10.89
CA VAL A 371 42.67 -8.15 -10.22
C VAL A 371 42.17 -9.58 -10.09
N HIS A 372 42.17 -10.09 -8.86
CA HIS A 372 41.49 -11.33 -8.47
C HIS A 372 40.10 -11.00 -7.92
N ILE A 373 39.21 -12.00 -7.92
CA ILE A 373 37.87 -11.85 -7.31
C ILE A 373 37.98 -11.68 -5.80
N PHE A 374 38.98 -12.34 -5.20
CA PHE A 374 39.36 -12.24 -3.79
C PHE A 374 40.83 -11.88 -3.69
N GLU A 375 41.13 -10.93 -2.83
CA GLU A 375 42.49 -10.47 -2.58
C GLU A 375 42.71 -10.39 -1.07
N GLU A 376 43.51 -11.33 -0.53
CA GLU A 376 43.75 -11.45 0.91
C GLU A 376 44.34 -10.16 1.50
N ALA A 377 45.17 -9.45 0.73
CA ALA A 377 45.72 -8.15 1.12
C ALA A 377 44.66 -7.04 1.27
N CYS A 378 43.46 -7.25 0.73
CA CYS A 378 42.34 -6.33 0.79
C CYS A 378 41.28 -6.73 1.84
N ASP A 379 41.13 -8.02 2.15
CA ASP A 379 40.14 -8.52 3.12
C ASP A 379 40.38 -7.95 4.52
N ILE A 380 41.64 -7.68 4.88
CA ILE A 380 42.01 -7.06 6.16
C ILE A 380 41.27 -5.73 6.44
N ILE A 381 40.95 -4.95 5.40
CA ILE A 381 40.23 -3.67 5.52
C ILE A 381 38.84 -3.90 6.13
N HIS A 382 38.15 -4.93 5.65
CA HIS A 382 36.84 -5.32 6.15
C HIS A 382 36.95 -5.80 7.60
N ASP A 383 37.93 -6.67 7.87
CA ASP A 383 38.17 -7.23 9.21
C ASP A 383 38.45 -6.14 10.25
N GLN A 384 39.29 -5.15 9.93
CA GLN A 384 39.52 -4.01 10.82
C GLN A 384 38.23 -3.24 11.15
N ILE A 385 37.34 -3.06 10.17
CA ILE A 385 36.10 -2.31 10.36
C ILE A 385 35.14 -3.09 11.28
N ILE A 386 34.96 -4.40 11.05
CA ILE A 386 34.04 -5.22 11.85
C ILE A 386 34.56 -5.45 13.27
N GLU A 387 35.88 -5.61 13.44
CA GLU A 387 36.50 -5.88 14.74
C GLU A 387 36.66 -4.60 15.58
N ASN A 388 37.15 -3.53 14.96
CA ASN A 388 37.62 -2.33 15.67
C ASN A 388 36.71 -1.11 15.50
N GLY A 389 35.75 -1.16 14.57
CA GLY A 389 34.78 -0.10 14.33
C GLY A 389 33.86 0.22 15.52
N ALA A 390 33.23 1.39 15.49
CA ALA A 390 32.23 1.79 16.46
C ALA A 390 30.91 1.04 16.22
N MET A 391 30.36 0.43 17.28
CA MET A 391 29.06 -0.27 17.24
C MET A 391 27.94 0.62 17.79
N ASN A 392 26.73 0.52 17.22
CA ASN A 392 25.59 1.39 17.51
C ASN A 392 24.89 1.14 18.86
N ASN A 393 25.30 0.14 19.66
CA ASN A 393 24.67 -0.13 20.96
C ASN A 393 25.53 0.25 22.19
N HIS A 394 24.85 0.97 23.08
CA HIS A 394 25.23 1.69 24.31
C HIS A 394 26.09 1.01 25.39
N HIS A 395 26.82 -0.08 25.11
CA HIS A 395 27.67 -0.74 26.12
C HIS A 395 29.16 -0.62 25.78
N LYS A 396 29.72 0.58 25.98
CA LYS A 396 31.18 0.80 26.00
C LYS A 396 31.92 -0.09 27.01
N GLU A 397 31.21 -0.70 27.96
CA GLU A 397 31.78 -1.52 29.04
C GLU A 397 31.83 -3.04 28.74
N ASN A 398 31.27 -3.54 27.63
CA ASN A 398 31.20 -4.98 27.32
C ASN A 398 31.60 -5.34 25.86
N ARG A 399 32.63 -4.68 25.30
CA ARG A 399 33.15 -4.98 23.94
C ARG A 399 33.89 -6.33 23.81
N LYS A 400 34.18 -7.01 24.92
CA LYS A 400 35.07 -8.19 24.89
C LYS A 400 34.35 -9.36 24.19
N GLY A 401 34.79 -9.69 22.98
CA GLY A 401 34.27 -10.82 22.19
C GLY A 401 33.04 -10.48 21.32
N ARG A 402 32.83 -9.22 20.97
CA ARG A 402 31.79 -8.78 20.01
C ARG A 402 32.40 -8.04 18.82
N CYS A 403 31.71 -8.03 17.70
CA CYS A 403 32.05 -7.32 16.47
C CYS A 403 30.79 -6.76 15.81
N ALA A 404 30.95 -5.82 14.86
CA ALA A 404 29.84 -5.34 14.04
C ALA A 404 29.33 -6.46 13.12
N ASN A 405 28.02 -6.47 12.84
CA ASN A 405 27.45 -7.38 11.87
C ASN A 405 27.72 -6.84 10.44
N MET A 406 28.44 -7.61 9.63
CA MET A 406 28.81 -7.23 8.26
C MET A 406 27.63 -7.11 7.29
N TYR A 407 26.50 -7.75 7.61
CA TYR A 407 25.28 -7.72 6.80
C TYR A 407 24.35 -6.57 7.18
N ASP A 408 24.45 -6.05 8.42
CA ASP A 408 23.73 -4.87 8.87
C ASP A 408 24.51 -4.15 9.96
N ILE A 409 25.11 -3.01 9.63
CA ILE A 409 25.95 -2.23 10.55
C ILE A 409 25.20 -1.63 11.75
N ARG A 410 23.86 -1.74 11.78
CA ARG A 410 23.04 -1.38 12.93
C ARG A 410 23.06 -2.46 14.01
N LEU A 411 23.47 -3.67 13.67
CA LEU A 411 23.51 -4.85 14.52
C LEU A 411 24.96 -5.20 14.92
N ASP A 412 25.08 -6.02 15.96
CA ASP A 412 26.34 -6.58 16.44
C ASP A 412 26.21 -8.09 16.67
N ASP A 413 27.34 -8.79 16.67
CA ASP A 413 27.41 -10.25 16.82
C ASP A 413 28.61 -10.67 17.69
N THR A 414 28.70 -11.95 18.02
CA THR A 414 29.87 -12.53 18.69
C THR A 414 31.04 -12.61 17.72
N TYR A 415 32.24 -12.35 18.22
CA TYR A 415 33.47 -12.59 17.48
C TYR A 415 33.86 -14.07 17.57
N PRO A 416 34.24 -14.74 16.46
CA PRO A 416 34.48 -14.20 15.12
C PRO A 416 33.30 -14.27 14.14
N GLN A 417 32.07 -14.55 14.59
CA GLN A 417 30.91 -14.74 13.70
C GLN A 417 30.50 -13.46 12.95
N CYS A 418 30.50 -12.30 13.62
CA CYS A 418 30.38 -10.97 12.99
C CYS A 418 29.27 -10.81 11.93
N GLY A 419 28.15 -11.52 12.08
CA GLY A 419 27.06 -11.56 11.12
C GLY A 419 26.62 -12.98 10.74
N GLU A 420 27.46 -14.00 10.91
CA GLU A 420 27.12 -15.40 10.59
C GLU A 420 25.99 -15.96 11.46
N ASN A 421 25.75 -15.41 12.66
CA ASN A 421 24.60 -15.81 13.47
C ASN A 421 23.28 -15.13 13.05
N TRP A 422 23.33 -14.23 12.06
CA TRP A 422 22.19 -13.48 11.57
C TRP A 422 21.68 -14.07 10.25
N PRO A 423 20.35 -14.14 10.04
CA PRO A 423 19.30 -13.69 10.95
C PRO A 423 19.06 -14.69 12.10
N PRO A 424 18.57 -14.23 13.29
CA PRO A 424 18.36 -15.09 14.46
C PRO A 424 17.48 -16.33 14.21
N GLU A 425 16.62 -16.28 13.20
CA GLU A 425 15.70 -17.33 12.80
C GLU A 425 16.39 -18.50 12.06
N LEU A 426 17.59 -18.30 11.53
CA LEU A 426 18.33 -19.27 10.73
C LEU A 426 18.51 -20.64 11.41
N LYS A 427 18.70 -20.64 12.73
CA LYS A 427 18.81 -21.89 13.53
C LYS A 427 17.52 -22.73 13.48
N TYR A 428 16.36 -22.10 13.36
CA TYR A 428 15.07 -22.78 13.27
C TYR A 428 14.88 -23.37 11.87
N VAL A 429 15.26 -22.64 10.82
CA VAL A 429 15.26 -23.13 9.43
C VAL A 429 16.16 -24.36 9.29
N THR A 430 17.39 -24.26 9.80
CA THR A 430 18.34 -25.39 9.84
C THR A 430 17.75 -26.61 10.53
N SER A 431 17.09 -26.40 11.67
CA SER A 431 16.48 -27.48 12.43
C SER A 431 15.29 -28.09 11.70
N TYR A 432 14.49 -27.27 11.03
CA TYR A 432 13.32 -27.69 10.26
C TYR A 432 13.71 -28.53 9.04
N LEU A 433 14.64 -28.04 8.21
CA LEU A 433 15.09 -28.70 6.97
C LEU A 433 15.88 -30.00 7.24
N ARG A 434 16.36 -30.19 8.48
CA ARG A 434 16.99 -31.44 8.93
C ARG A 434 16.00 -32.48 9.48
N ARG A 435 14.71 -32.14 9.62
CA ARG A 435 13.72 -33.13 10.09
C ARG A 435 13.51 -34.21 9.03
N GLN A 436 13.45 -35.46 9.46
CA GLN A 436 13.34 -36.59 8.54
C GLN A 436 12.04 -36.58 7.73
N ASP A 437 10.92 -36.18 8.35
CA ASP A 437 9.63 -36.06 7.66
C ASP A 437 9.65 -34.96 6.60
N VAL A 438 10.28 -33.82 6.90
CA VAL A 438 10.49 -32.72 5.93
C VAL A 438 11.37 -33.19 4.77
N MET A 439 12.55 -33.75 5.05
CA MET A 439 13.46 -34.26 4.02
C MET A 439 12.77 -35.30 3.11
N SER A 440 12.02 -36.24 3.69
CA SER A 440 11.26 -37.22 2.93
C SER A 440 10.15 -36.59 2.08
N SER A 441 9.50 -35.53 2.56
CA SER A 441 8.46 -34.81 1.80
C SER A 441 9.00 -34.08 0.56
N ILE A 442 10.26 -33.63 0.59
CA ILE A 442 10.96 -33.03 -0.55
C ILE A 442 11.82 -34.04 -1.33
N ASN A 443 11.55 -35.34 -1.17
CA ASN A 443 12.19 -36.46 -1.87
C ASN A 443 13.70 -36.66 -1.58
N ILE A 444 14.19 -36.16 -0.45
CA ILE A 444 15.56 -36.43 0.04
C ILE A 444 15.52 -37.70 0.89
N ASN A 445 15.85 -38.83 0.26
CA ASN A 445 15.79 -40.16 0.88
C ASN A 445 17.15 -40.69 1.36
N ASP A 446 18.25 -40.01 1.01
CA ASP A 446 19.58 -40.39 1.48
C ASP A 446 19.83 -39.84 2.89
N LYS A 447 20.05 -40.76 3.84
CA LYS A 447 20.32 -40.45 5.25
C LYS A 447 21.66 -39.77 5.50
N LYS A 448 22.56 -39.74 4.50
CA LYS A 448 23.85 -39.05 4.56
C LYS A 448 23.71 -37.55 4.29
N VAL A 449 22.65 -37.14 3.60
CA VAL A 449 22.39 -35.74 3.30
C VAL A 449 21.89 -35.06 4.57
N ARG A 450 22.56 -33.98 4.96
CA ARG A 450 22.12 -33.09 6.03
C ARG A 450 22.17 -31.68 5.49
N TRP A 451 21.03 -31.00 5.52
CA TRP A 451 20.99 -29.62 5.09
C TRP A 451 21.89 -28.77 5.99
N GLU A 452 22.72 -27.95 5.39
CA GLU A 452 23.40 -26.84 6.04
C GLU A 452 23.16 -25.62 5.17
N GLU A 453 23.05 -24.46 5.82
CA GLU A 453 23.02 -23.22 5.06
C GLU A 453 24.34 -23.13 4.30
N CYS A 454 25.46 -23.17 5.00
CA CYS A 454 26.78 -22.96 4.41
C CYS A 454 27.68 -24.18 4.42
N SER A 455 28.37 -24.42 3.30
CA SER A 455 29.34 -25.49 3.11
C SER A 455 30.77 -24.96 3.06
N ASP A 456 31.50 -25.19 4.15
CA ASP A 456 32.93 -24.87 4.27
C ASP A 456 33.76 -25.57 3.18
N SER A 457 33.36 -26.78 2.77
CA SER A 457 34.07 -27.52 1.72
C SER A 457 33.99 -26.81 0.37
N VAL A 458 32.79 -26.32 0.00
CA VAL A 458 32.61 -25.53 -1.22
C VAL A 458 33.38 -24.21 -1.13
N TYR A 459 33.33 -23.53 0.02
CA TYR A 459 34.08 -22.28 0.24
C TYR A 459 35.59 -22.42 0.03
N ASN A 460 36.16 -23.47 0.61
CA ASN A 460 37.60 -23.70 0.57
C ASN A 460 38.06 -24.05 -0.84
N MET A 461 37.20 -24.70 -1.63
CA MET A 461 37.55 -25.25 -2.93
C MET A 461 37.21 -24.32 -4.10
N PHE A 462 36.16 -23.52 -3.98
CA PHE A 462 35.67 -22.58 -4.99
C PHE A 462 36.26 -21.18 -4.79
N LYS A 463 37.51 -20.97 -5.21
CA LYS A 463 38.21 -19.68 -5.10
C LYS A 463 38.16 -18.82 -6.37
N ALA A 464 37.80 -19.41 -7.52
CA ALA A 464 37.71 -18.73 -8.82
C ALA A 464 38.96 -17.91 -9.18
N CYS A 465 40.14 -18.46 -8.90
CA CYS A 465 41.42 -17.75 -8.96
C CYS A 465 41.78 -17.25 -10.38
N HIS A 466 41.27 -17.93 -11.41
CA HIS A 466 41.53 -17.61 -12.80
C HIS A 466 40.36 -16.93 -13.52
N SER A 467 39.17 -16.97 -12.92
CA SER A 467 37.99 -16.30 -13.44
C SER A 467 38.14 -14.78 -13.34
N LYS A 468 37.60 -14.06 -14.33
CA LYS A 468 37.58 -12.59 -14.31
C LYS A 468 36.38 -12.12 -13.49
N PRO A 469 36.46 -10.97 -12.81
CA PRO A 469 35.31 -10.40 -12.13
C PRO A 469 34.15 -10.13 -13.11
N ALA A 470 32.92 -10.37 -12.65
CA ALA A 470 31.72 -10.30 -13.48
C ALA A 470 31.43 -8.92 -14.07
N ILE A 471 31.95 -7.84 -13.48
CA ILE A 471 31.92 -6.49 -14.08
C ILE A 471 32.42 -6.47 -15.52
N THR A 472 33.34 -7.37 -15.89
CA THR A 472 33.85 -7.48 -17.27
C THR A 472 32.81 -7.95 -18.28
N SER A 473 31.72 -8.59 -17.83
CA SER A 473 30.63 -9.10 -18.69
C SER A 473 29.38 -8.22 -18.65
N LEU A 474 29.20 -7.39 -17.61
CA LEU A 474 28.02 -6.54 -17.45
C LEU A 474 27.74 -5.61 -18.66
N PRO A 475 28.74 -4.91 -19.25
CA PRO A 475 28.51 -4.06 -20.42
C PRO A 475 27.96 -4.79 -21.65
N ASP A 476 28.38 -6.04 -21.88
CA ASP A 476 27.93 -6.86 -23.00
C ASP A 476 26.53 -7.46 -22.74
N LEU A 477 26.21 -7.75 -21.49
CA LEU A 477 24.87 -8.17 -21.08
C LEU A 477 23.85 -7.01 -21.19
N LEU A 478 24.22 -5.79 -20.79
CA LEU A 478 23.38 -4.59 -20.89
C LEU A 478 23.04 -4.17 -22.34
N GLN A 479 23.82 -4.64 -23.32
CA GLN A 479 23.48 -4.48 -24.75
C GLN A 479 22.31 -5.38 -25.17
N GLN A 480 22.08 -6.48 -24.45
CA GLN A 480 21.15 -7.53 -24.86
C GLN A 480 19.89 -7.58 -23.98
N ILE A 481 20.03 -7.40 -22.67
CA ILE A 481 18.95 -7.56 -21.70
C ILE A 481 18.99 -6.49 -20.59
N PRO A 482 17.83 -6.12 -20.01
CA PRO A 482 17.76 -5.25 -18.84
C PRO A 482 18.37 -5.90 -17.59
N ILE A 483 19.02 -5.07 -16.77
CA ILE A 483 19.58 -5.45 -15.48
C ILE A 483 19.08 -4.47 -14.41
N ILE A 484 18.56 -5.02 -13.31
CA ILE A 484 18.35 -4.26 -12.08
C ILE A 484 19.43 -4.65 -11.07
N LEU A 485 20.15 -3.64 -10.60
CA LEU A 485 21.01 -3.75 -9.43
C LEU A 485 20.29 -3.08 -8.25
N TYR A 486 20.32 -3.68 -7.07
CA TYR A 486 19.78 -3.02 -5.87
C TYR A 486 20.69 -3.24 -4.67
N SER A 487 20.71 -2.30 -3.74
CA SER A 487 21.52 -2.41 -2.51
C SER A 487 20.73 -1.93 -1.31
N GLY A 488 20.91 -2.60 -0.17
CA GLY A 488 20.50 -2.10 1.13
C GLY A 488 21.44 -1.00 1.64
N GLN A 489 20.87 0.04 2.26
CA GLN A 489 21.62 1.18 2.75
C GLN A 489 22.68 0.82 3.82
N TYR A 490 22.41 -0.17 4.67
CA TYR A 490 23.21 -0.51 5.85
C TYR A 490 24.01 -1.82 5.73
N ASP A 491 24.07 -2.40 4.53
CA ASP A 491 24.98 -3.50 4.21
C ASP A 491 26.43 -2.99 4.15
N LEU A 492 27.35 -3.64 4.86
CA LEU A 492 28.78 -3.32 4.81
C LEU A 492 29.49 -4.10 3.71
N ILE A 493 29.33 -5.43 3.72
CA ILE A 493 30.13 -6.34 2.88
C ILE A 493 29.90 -6.12 1.38
N CYS A 494 28.67 -5.77 0.98
CA CYS A 494 28.35 -5.38 -0.40
C CYS A 494 27.67 -4.00 -0.44
N ASN A 495 28.29 -3.04 0.25
CA ASN A 495 27.71 -1.72 0.47
C ASN A 495 27.35 -0.98 -0.83
N HIS A 496 26.28 -0.19 -0.74
CA HIS A 496 25.75 0.59 -1.87
C HIS A 496 26.78 1.53 -2.52
N ARG A 497 27.76 2.04 -1.77
CA ARG A 497 28.81 2.92 -2.33
C ARG A 497 29.70 2.19 -3.32
N ALA A 498 29.96 0.90 -3.12
CA ALA A 498 30.66 0.06 -4.07
C ALA A 498 29.89 -0.01 -5.38
N THR A 499 28.60 -0.35 -5.31
CA THR A 499 27.75 -0.49 -6.50
C THR A 499 27.59 0.83 -7.24
N GLU A 500 27.40 1.94 -6.53
CA GLU A 500 27.33 3.28 -7.14
C GLU A 500 28.65 3.65 -7.85
N ALA A 501 29.80 3.45 -7.19
CA ALA A 501 31.11 3.74 -7.78
C ALA A 501 31.43 2.85 -8.99
N MET A 502 31.07 1.56 -8.92
CA MET A 502 31.17 0.63 -10.04
C MET A 502 30.35 1.13 -11.24
N ILE A 503 29.09 1.51 -11.02
CA ILE A 503 28.24 2.00 -12.10
C ILE A 503 28.81 3.29 -12.69
N ASP A 504 29.23 4.24 -11.84
CA ASP A 504 29.79 5.52 -12.27
C ASP A 504 31.04 5.35 -13.14
N GLY A 505 31.88 4.34 -12.87
CA GLY A 505 33.06 3.99 -13.67
C GLY A 505 32.76 3.12 -14.90
N MET A 506 31.63 2.41 -14.93
CA MET A 506 31.28 1.47 -15.99
C MET A 506 30.84 2.20 -17.26
N THR A 507 31.33 1.74 -18.42
CA THR A 507 30.92 2.22 -19.73
C THR A 507 30.17 1.12 -20.48
N TRP A 508 28.95 1.41 -20.93
CA TRP A 508 28.12 0.54 -21.73
C TRP A 508 27.31 1.41 -22.71
N ASN A 509 26.76 0.86 -23.79
CA ASN A 509 25.83 1.58 -24.70
C ASN A 509 26.22 3.06 -24.97
N ASN A 510 27.49 3.29 -25.34
CA ASN A 510 28.08 4.60 -25.70
C ASN A 510 28.09 5.69 -24.62
N GLY A 511 28.19 5.34 -23.34
CA GLY A 511 28.35 6.32 -22.26
C GLY A 511 28.73 5.70 -20.93
N THR A 512 29.23 6.52 -20.02
CA THR A 512 29.78 6.11 -18.72
C THR A 512 28.84 6.54 -17.59
N GLY A 513 28.67 5.68 -16.58
CA GLY A 513 27.73 5.94 -15.49
C GLY A 513 26.30 6.10 -15.98
N PHE A 514 25.46 6.84 -15.28
CA PHE A 514 24.11 7.16 -15.78
C PHE A 514 24.10 8.26 -16.86
N GLY A 515 25.23 8.52 -17.53
CA GLY A 515 25.35 9.46 -18.65
C GLY A 515 24.85 8.90 -19.99
N PHE A 516 24.26 9.75 -20.84
CA PHE A 516 23.77 9.36 -22.17
C PHE A 516 24.83 9.56 -23.29
N GLY A 517 26.10 9.81 -22.95
CA GLY A 517 27.21 9.98 -23.90
C GLY A 517 27.30 11.35 -24.59
N ASN A 518 26.27 12.19 -24.46
CA ASN A 518 26.21 13.55 -24.99
C ASN A 518 26.44 14.65 -23.92
N GLY A 519 26.89 14.26 -22.72
CA GLY A 519 27.06 15.15 -21.57
C GLY A 519 25.80 15.35 -20.71
N THR A 520 24.67 14.71 -21.02
CA THR A 520 23.49 14.67 -20.14
C THR A 520 23.49 13.39 -19.29
N PHE A 521 22.89 13.47 -18.10
CA PHE A 521 22.85 12.39 -17.11
C PHE A 521 21.41 12.10 -16.69
N SER A 522 21.12 10.82 -16.41
CA SER A 522 19.85 10.42 -15.81
C SER A 522 19.81 10.88 -14.34
N PRO A 523 18.79 11.65 -13.92
CA PRO A 523 18.72 12.17 -12.56
C PRO A 523 18.35 11.07 -11.55
N LYS A 524 18.90 11.21 -10.34
CA LYS A 524 18.52 10.40 -9.17
C LYS A 524 17.11 10.79 -8.70
N HIS A 525 16.19 9.83 -8.61
CA HIS A 525 14.81 10.07 -8.17
C HIS A 525 14.51 9.41 -6.82
N PRO A 526 13.65 10.01 -5.97
CA PRO A 526 13.06 9.28 -4.84
C PRO A 526 12.28 8.06 -5.35
N TRP A 527 12.56 6.90 -4.77
CA TRP A 527 11.77 5.71 -5.01
C TRP A 527 10.67 5.63 -3.96
N ILE A 528 9.41 5.68 -4.42
CA ILE A 528 8.23 5.72 -3.56
C ILE A 528 7.46 4.41 -3.69
N VAL A 529 7.17 3.77 -2.56
CA VAL A 529 6.34 2.57 -2.46
C VAL A 529 5.26 2.87 -1.43
N ASP A 530 4.00 2.72 -1.81
CA ASP A 530 2.82 3.03 -0.98
C ASP A 530 2.82 4.42 -0.34
N GLY A 531 3.27 5.44 -1.10
CA GLY A 531 3.33 6.83 -0.62
C GLY A 531 4.53 7.14 0.29
N GLU A 532 5.31 6.14 0.70
CA GLU A 532 6.51 6.32 1.51
C GLU A 532 7.78 6.36 0.66
N SER A 533 8.77 7.17 1.09
CA SER A 533 10.10 7.14 0.50
C SER A 533 10.80 5.83 0.88
N ALA A 534 10.79 4.86 -0.03
CA ALA A 534 11.41 3.55 0.14
C ALA A 534 12.91 3.55 -0.19
N GLY A 535 13.38 4.57 -0.91
CA GLY A 535 14.76 4.61 -1.36
C GLY A 535 15.04 5.67 -2.41
N LEU A 536 16.05 5.40 -3.23
CA LEU A 536 16.34 6.13 -4.45
C LEU A 536 16.35 5.17 -5.64
N ILE A 537 15.93 5.67 -6.80
CA ILE A 537 15.94 4.94 -8.07
C ILE A 537 16.52 5.82 -9.17
N TRP A 538 17.29 5.21 -10.04
CA TRP A 538 17.75 5.84 -11.28
C TRP A 538 18.00 4.78 -12.35
N ASN A 539 17.72 5.13 -13.60
CA ASN A 539 17.82 4.22 -14.73
C ASN A 539 18.43 4.89 -15.95
N ALA A 540 19.24 4.15 -16.70
CA ALA A 540 19.67 4.53 -18.03
C ALA A 540 20.08 3.30 -18.82
N ARG A 541 19.71 3.26 -20.11
CA ARG A 541 20.32 2.38 -21.11
C ARG A 541 20.36 0.91 -20.67
N ASN A 542 19.18 0.40 -20.26
CA ASN A 542 18.92 -0.96 -19.76
C ASN A 542 19.43 -1.29 -18.34
N LEU A 543 20.12 -0.36 -17.67
CA LEU A 543 20.48 -0.50 -16.26
C LEU A 543 19.51 0.30 -15.39
N THR A 544 18.96 -0.33 -14.36
CA THR A 544 18.27 0.35 -13.26
C THR A 544 19.00 0.05 -11.96
N TYR A 545 19.18 1.08 -11.13
CA TYR A 545 19.71 0.91 -9.79
C TYR A 545 18.73 1.43 -8.74
N ILE A 546 18.57 0.67 -7.65
CA ILE A 546 17.69 1.01 -6.52
C ILE A 546 18.48 0.92 -5.21
N LEU A 547 18.54 2.03 -4.48
CA LEU A 547 19.05 2.06 -3.10
C LEU A 547 17.87 1.94 -2.14
N PHE A 548 17.79 0.84 -1.38
CA PHE A 548 16.76 0.63 -0.36
C PHE A 548 17.15 1.33 0.94
N TYR A 549 16.33 2.30 1.37
CA TYR A 549 16.54 2.92 2.67
C TYR A 549 16.27 1.94 3.80
N ASN A 550 17.12 2.02 4.82
CA ASN A 550 17.03 1.25 6.05
C ASN A 550 17.10 -0.28 5.88
N ALA A 551 17.60 -0.79 4.76
CA ALA A 551 17.74 -2.22 4.52
C ALA A 551 19.18 -2.72 4.72
N SER A 552 19.30 -3.99 5.10
CA SER A 552 20.52 -4.77 5.29
C SER A 552 21.01 -5.40 3.97
N HIS A 553 21.92 -6.36 4.08
CA HIS A 553 22.36 -7.23 2.99
C HIS A 553 21.22 -8.08 2.39
N MET A 554 20.25 -8.53 3.19
CA MET A 554 19.07 -9.25 2.71
C MET A 554 17.87 -8.29 2.62
N VAL A 555 17.83 -7.46 1.58
CA VAL A 555 16.72 -6.50 1.38
C VAL A 555 15.32 -7.16 1.47
N PRO A 556 15.06 -8.36 0.92
CA PRO A 556 13.76 -9.02 1.07
C PRO A 556 13.44 -9.48 2.49
N TYR A 557 14.45 -9.70 3.34
CA TYR A 557 14.25 -9.99 4.76
C TYR A 557 13.78 -8.75 5.51
N ASP A 558 14.38 -7.58 5.26
CA ASP A 558 14.00 -6.34 5.94
C ASP A 558 12.66 -5.78 5.43
N TYR A 559 12.44 -5.83 4.11
CA TYR A 559 11.31 -5.18 3.45
C TYR A 559 10.67 -6.06 2.37
N PRO A 560 10.03 -7.18 2.75
CA PRO A 560 9.44 -8.15 1.83
C PRO A 560 8.45 -7.50 0.83
N HIS A 561 7.61 -6.58 1.30
CA HIS A 561 6.64 -5.88 0.46
C HIS A 561 7.31 -4.99 -0.60
N ARG A 562 8.33 -4.22 -0.21
CA ARG A 562 9.05 -3.32 -1.13
C ARG A 562 9.86 -4.11 -2.16
N SER A 563 10.47 -5.22 -1.77
CA SER A 563 11.17 -6.11 -2.71
C SER A 563 10.21 -6.80 -3.68
N ARG A 564 8.99 -7.17 -3.24
CA ARG A 564 7.95 -7.70 -4.13
C ARG A 564 7.49 -6.65 -5.14
N PHE A 565 7.29 -5.41 -4.70
CA PHE A 565 6.95 -4.30 -5.60
C PHE A 565 8.04 -4.10 -6.67
N MET A 566 9.32 -4.06 -6.28
CA MET A 566 10.45 -4.01 -7.22
C MET A 566 10.42 -5.17 -8.22
N LEU A 567 10.22 -6.40 -7.74
CA LEU A 567 10.16 -7.60 -8.58
C LEU A 567 9.04 -7.53 -9.61
N HIS A 568 7.86 -7.07 -9.18
CA HIS A 568 6.70 -6.92 -10.03
C HIS A 568 6.93 -5.87 -11.14
N GLN A 569 7.54 -4.73 -10.78
CA GLN A 569 7.94 -3.70 -11.75
C GLN A 569 8.95 -4.24 -12.77
N PHE A 570 9.87 -5.11 -12.34
CA PHE A 570 10.89 -5.70 -13.20
C PHE A 570 10.31 -6.67 -14.24
N ILE A 571 9.39 -7.53 -13.80
CA ILE A 571 8.83 -8.62 -14.60
C ILE A 571 7.77 -8.13 -15.59
N GLN A 572 6.99 -7.11 -15.24
CA GLN A 572 5.85 -6.66 -16.05
C GLN A 572 6.18 -5.71 -17.19
N LEU A 573 7.46 -5.38 -17.42
CA LEU A 573 7.96 -4.60 -18.56
C LEU A 573 7.01 -3.51 -19.10
N ASP A 574 6.61 -2.58 -18.25
CA ASP A 574 6.38 -1.19 -18.63
C ASP A 574 7.49 -0.38 -17.94
N LEU A 575 8.57 -0.12 -18.67
CA LEU A 575 9.65 0.76 -18.21
C LEU A 575 9.03 2.09 -17.73
N ILE A 576 9.17 2.35 -16.42
CA ILE A 576 8.93 3.59 -15.68
C ILE A 576 8.65 4.78 -16.61
N SER A 577 7.37 5.04 -16.88
CA SER A 577 6.98 6.33 -17.47
C SER A 577 7.03 7.37 -16.36
N PHE A 578 8.06 8.21 -16.37
CA PHE A 578 8.12 9.35 -15.46
C PHE A 578 7.03 10.36 -15.84
N PRO A 579 6.27 10.90 -14.86
CA PRO A 579 5.44 12.07 -15.13
C PRO A 579 6.32 13.24 -15.57
N ASP A 580 5.99 13.79 -16.73
CA ASP A 580 6.71 14.89 -17.38
C ASP A 580 6.85 16.11 -16.44
N THR A 581 8.03 16.72 -16.49
CA THR A 581 8.52 17.86 -15.67
C THR A 581 7.65 19.11 -15.71
N THR A 582 6.63 19.15 -16.58
CA THR A 582 5.65 20.24 -16.68
C THR A 582 4.67 20.27 -15.51
N THR A 583 4.39 19.16 -14.82
CA THR A 583 3.47 19.15 -13.66
C THR A 583 4.12 19.65 -12.36
N ARG A 584 5.46 19.63 -12.25
CA ARG A 584 6.18 19.98 -11.00
C ARG A 584 6.32 21.49 -10.77
N LYS A 585 6.42 22.29 -11.84
CA LYS A 585 6.52 23.76 -11.71
C LYS A 585 5.29 24.39 -11.05
N ASN A 586 4.11 23.83 -11.26
CA ASN A 586 2.86 24.36 -10.69
C ASN A 586 2.68 24.02 -9.20
N ILE A 587 3.38 23.00 -8.69
CA ILE A 587 3.29 22.54 -7.29
C ILE A 587 4.32 23.26 -6.40
N GLU A 588 5.50 23.57 -6.93
CA GLU A 588 6.55 24.32 -6.19
C GLU A 588 6.25 25.81 -6.03
N GLU A 589 5.48 26.44 -6.94
CA GLU A 589 5.05 27.84 -6.77
C GLU A 589 3.93 27.99 -5.72
N SER A 590 3.03 27.01 -5.62
CA SER A 590 1.94 27.01 -4.62
C SER A 590 2.45 26.88 -3.17
N THR A 591 3.50 26.08 -2.96
CA THR A 591 4.07 25.79 -1.63
C THR A 591 5.00 26.90 -1.10
N ARG A 592 5.57 27.74 -1.98
CA ARG A 592 6.33 28.93 -1.55
C ARG A 592 5.44 30.01 -0.96
N LEU A 593 4.24 30.23 -1.49
CA LEU A 593 3.32 31.27 -0.99
C LEU A 593 2.74 30.92 0.38
N THR A 594 2.39 29.65 0.62
CA THR A 594 1.87 29.16 1.91
C THR A 594 2.91 29.24 3.03
N ARG A 595 4.20 28.96 2.75
CA ARG A 595 5.28 29.11 3.73
C ARG A 595 5.51 30.57 4.14
N HIS A 596 5.46 31.52 3.21
CA HIS A 596 5.62 32.94 3.54
C HIS A 596 4.44 33.48 4.35
N VAL A 597 3.21 33.07 4.03
CA VAL A 597 2.02 33.46 4.81
C VAL A 597 2.06 32.87 6.23
N ALA A 598 2.48 31.61 6.40
CA ALA A 598 2.61 30.99 7.72
C ALA A 598 3.66 31.71 8.60
N ILE A 599 4.79 32.12 8.02
CA ILE A 599 5.84 32.88 8.72
C ILE A 599 5.32 34.26 9.16
N ILE A 600 4.58 34.96 8.29
CA ILE A 600 3.99 36.27 8.61
C ILE A 600 2.96 36.15 9.73
N VAL A 601 2.11 35.11 9.70
CA VAL A 601 1.12 34.84 10.77
C VAL A 601 1.83 34.54 12.09
N LEU A 602 2.91 33.76 12.08
CA LEU A 602 3.68 33.43 13.28
C LEU A 602 4.32 34.68 13.90
N ILE A 603 4.89 35.57 13.07
CA ILE A 603 5.45 36.86 13.52
C ILE A 603 4.36 37.74 14.15
N PHE A 604 3.17 37.80 13.54
CA PHE A 604 2.04 38.56 14.10
C PHE A 604 1.56 38.01 15.45
N ILE A 605 1.50 36.70 15.62
CA ILE A 605 1.14 36.06 16.90
C ILE A 605 2.17 36.43 17.98
N ILE A 606 3.46 36.39 17.65
CA ILE A 606 4.54 36.76 18.58
C ILE A 606 4.42 38.24 19.01
N VAL A 607 4.13 39.14 18.07
CA VAL A 607 3.94 40.57 18.37
C VAL A 607 2.70 40.82 19.24
N ILE A 608 1.60 40.10 19.01
CA ILE A 608 0.38 40.19 19.83
C ILE A 608 0.63 39.68 21.25
N LEU A 609 1.37 38.57 21.41
CA LEU A 609 1.77 38.03 22.71
C LEU A 609 2.70 38.98 23.47
N ALA A 610 3.64 39.64 22.76
CA ALA A 610 4.51 40.64 23.35
C ALA A 610 3.74 41.90 23.81
N LEU A 611 2.79 42.38 23.00
CA LEU A 611 1.96 43.54 23.34
C LEU A 611 1.00 43.25 24.49
N THR A 612 0.39 42.06 24.53
CA THR A 612 -0.48 41.64 25.65
C THR A 612 0.33 41.46 26.93
N GLY A 613 1.55 40.92 26.86
CA GLY A 613 2.49 40.90 27.99
C GLY A 613 2.85 42.30 28.51
N LEU A 614 3.08 43.25 27.60
CA LEU A 614 3.37 44.65 27.96
C LEU A 614 2.18 45.33 28.64
N ILE A 615 0.96 45.12 28.12
CA ILE A 615 -0.28 45.68 28.68
C ILE A 615 -0.53 45.11 30.09
N CYS A 616 -0.34 43.80 30.29
CA CYS A 616 -0.43 43.17 31.61
C CYS A 616 0.64 43.70 32.59
N PHE A 617 1.85 44.02 32.10
CA PHE A 617 2.90 44.63 32.91
C PHE A 617 2.54 46.06 33.35
N PHE A 618 1.93 46.86 32.48
CA PHE A 618 1.49 48.23 32.81
C PHE A 618 0.24 48.27 33.70
N LEU A 619 -0.66 47.29 33.59
CA LEU A 619 -1.84 47.17 34.46
C LEU A 619 -1.51 46.70 35.89
N ARG A 620 -0.29 46.21 36.15
CA ARG A 620 0.15 45.73 37.47
C ARG A 620 0.64 46.85 38.42
N LYS A 621 0.60 48.12 38.01
CA LYS A 621 1.14 49.25 38.79
C LYS A 621 0.09 50.20 39.36
N ARG A 622 -1.02 49.71 39.93
CA ARG A 622 -1.89 50.51 40.83
C ARG A 622 -2.49 49.69 42.00
N ARG A 623 -1.73 49.68 43.09
CA ARG A 623 -2.13 49.65 44.52
C ARG A 623 -2.76 48.35 45.13
N PRO A 624 -2.65 48.18 46.47
CA PRO A 624 -2.19 46.94 47.11
C PRO A 624 -3.20 46.29 48.09
N THR A 625 -2.76 45.21 48.74
CA THR A 625 -3.30 44.49 49.94
C THR A 625 -4.44 43.49 49.69
N ARG A 626 -4.51 42.28 50.28
CA ARG A 626 -3.67 41.50 51.21
C ARG A 626 -4.20 40.03 51.23
N LEU A 627 -3.28 39.04 51.16
CA LEU A 627 -3.25 37.67 51.75
C LEU A 627 -4.41 36.65 51.50
N PRO A 628 -4.20 35.31 51.66
CA PRO A 628 -2.97 34.53 51.90
C PRO A 628 -2.73 33.37 50.89
N THR A 629 -1.50 32.84 50.87
CA THR A 629 -1.15 31.51 50.33
C THR A 629 -1.50 30.40 51.33
N PRO A 630 -1.86 29.20 50.83
CA PRO A 630 -1.14 27.98 51.23
C PRO A 630 -0.76 27.15 49.98
N LEU A 631 0.53 26.84 49.78
CA LEU A 631 1.18 25.57 50.16
C LEU A 631 0.51 24.32 49.56
N ASN A 632 1.26 23.71 48.62
CA ASN A 632 1.32 22.30 48.23
C ASN A 632 0.10 21.42 48.54
N ILE A 633 -0.50 20.82 47.50
CA ILE A 633 -1.09 19.46 47.52
C ILE A 633 -1.57 19.07 46.09
N ILE A 634 -1.09 17.92 45.60
CA ILE A 634 -1.70 16.99 44.61
C ILE A 634 -1.62 17.44 43.13
N ARG A 635 -0.91 16.79 42.19
CA ARG A 635 -0.73 15.34 41.91
C ARG A 635 -2.04 14.55 41.86
N GLU A 636 -2.98 14.94 40.99
CA GLU A 636 -4.05 14.09 40.41
C GLU A 636 -5.13 14.98 39.77
N LEU A 637 -5.02 15.23 38.45
CA LEU A 637 -6.18 15.45 37.56
C LEU A 637 -5.86 14.83 36.19
N ARG A 638 -5.44 13.54 36.21
CA ARG A 638 -6.05 12.59 35.28
C ARG A 638 -7.50 12.45 35.75
N PRO A 639 -8.49 12.34 34.87
CA PRO A 639 -9.70 11.66 35.28
C PRO A 639 -9.24 10.28 35.75
N LYS A 640 -9.38 10.02 37.06
CA LYS A 640 -9.66 8.66 37.52
C LYS A 640 -10.98 8.32 36.87
N THR A 641 -10.92 7.74 35.67
CA THR A 641 -11.91 6.73 35.33
C THR A 641 -11.75 5.70 36.43
N SER A 642 -12.68 5.76 37.38
CA SER A 642 -12.97 4.65 38.27
C SER A 642 -12.90 3.37 37.45
N ASN A 643 -12.25 2.35 38.00
CA ASN A 643 -12.46 0.97 37.63
C ASN A 643 -13.96 0.70 37.61
N VAL A 644 -14.53 0.97 36.45
CA VAL A 644 -15.71 0.35 35.94
C VAL A 644 -15.12 -0.32 34.72
N GLU A 645 -14.61 -1.53 34.91
CA GLU A 645 -14.85 -2.60 33.95
C GLU A 645 -16.37 -2.60 33.74
N GLN A 646 -16.86 -1.70 32.91
CA GLN A 646 -17.89 -2.06 31.99
C GLN A 646 -17.09 -2.81 30.93
N GLU A 647 -16.88 -4.10 31.21
CA GLU A 647 -17.04 -5.08 30.16
C GLU A 647 -18.15 -4.54 29.25
N PRO A 648 -18.01 -4.54 27.91
CA PRO A 648 -19.21 -4.50 27.09
C PRO A 648 -20.10 -5.55 27.74
N ARG A 649 -21.27 -5.14 28.27
CA ARG A 649 -22.19 -6.12 28.82
C ARG A 649 -22.48 -7.03 27.64
N VAL A 650 -21.75 -8.12 27.56
CA VAL A 650 -22.16 -9.32 26.90
C VAL A 650 -23.31 -9.73 27.79
N ILE A 651 -24.47 -9.12 27.54
CA ILE A 651 -25.72 -9.72 27.90
C ILE A 651 -25.75 -10.92 26.96
N HIS A 652 -25.04 -12.00 27.34
CA HIS A 652 -25.58 -13.33 27.18
C HIS A 652 -26.88 -13.30 27.98
N SER A 653 -27.90 -12.68 27.38
CA SER A 653 -29.27 -12.95 27.74
C SER A 653 -29.32 -14.46 27.58
N ARG A 654 -29.58 -15.12 28.70
CA ARG A 654 -29.63 -16.57 28.81
C ARG A 654 -30.38 -17.12 27.61
N LEU A 655 -29.66 -17.55 26.58
CA LEU A 655 -30.19 -18.50 25.62
C LEU A 655 -30.30 -19.78 26.43
N ASN A 656 -31.45 -19.93 27.09
CA ASN A 656 -31.88 -21.15 27.77
C ASN A 656 -32.13 -22.25 26.73
N ASN A 657 -31.15 -22.55 25.87
CA ASN A 657 -31.24 -23.64 24.92
C ASN A 657 -30.10 -24.63 25.22
N PRO A 658 -30.40 -25.82 25.78
CA PRO A 658 -29.40 -26.80 26.20
C PRO A 658 -28.76 -27.58 25.03
N LYS A 659 -29.00 -27.19 23.77
CA LYS A 659 -28.23 -27.69 22.63
C LYS A 659 -27.12 -26.69 22.33
N ARG A 660 -25.85 -27.12 22.43
CA ARG A 660 -24.70 -26.35 21.93
C ARG A 660 -24.99 -25.98 20.47
N LEU A 661 -25.21 -24.68 20.22
CA LEU A 661 -25.30 -24.15 18.87
C LEU A 661 -23.88 -23.86 18.41
N GLU A 662 -23.43 -24.58 17.38
CA GLU A 662 -22.18 -24.26 16.70
C GLU A 662 -22.47 -23.17 15.67
N TRP A 663 -21.75 -22.06 15.79
CA TRP A 663 -21.86 -20.97 14.83
C TRP A 663 -21.14 -21.36 13.54
N ALA A 664 -21.80 -21.11 12.40
CA ALA A 664 -21.22 -21.28 11.08
C ALA A 664 -21.39 -20.00 10.28
N GLU A 665 -20.35 -19.62 9.53
CA GLU A 665 -20.33 -18.41 8.71
C GLU A 665 -21.37 -18.47 7.57
N CYS A 666 -21.50 -19.63 6.93
CA CYS A 666 -22.43 -19.87 5.83
C CYS A 666 -23.35 -21.06 6.12
N SER A 667 -24.62 -20.95 5.72
CA SER A 667 -25.61 -22.03 5.86
C SER A 667 -25.96 -22.61 4.49
N GLY A 668 -25.44 -23.81 4.19
CA GLY A 668 -25.71 -24.49 2.92
C GLY A 668 -27.18 -24.90 2.75
N SER A 669 -27.88 -25.23 3.83
CA SER A 669 -29.31 -25.54 3.81
C SER A 669 -30.16 -24.32 3.44
N VAL A 670 -29.86 -23.16 4.03
CA VAL A 670 -30.49 -21.89 3.66
C VAL A 670 -30.17 -21.53 2.22
N HIS A 671 -28.89 -21.61 1.81
CA HIS A 671 -28.48 -21.34 0.43
C HIS A 671 -29.26 -22.17 -0.58
N ASN A 672 -29.30 -23.50 -0.41
CA ASN A 672 -30.04 -24.41 -1.30
C ASN A 672 -31.55 -24.15 -1.32
N THR A 673 -32.09 -23.54 -0.26
CA THR A 673 -33.51 -23.22 -0.18
C THR A 673 -33.84 -21.93 -0.94
N PHE A 674 -32.93 -20.95 -0.90
CA PHE A 674 -33.03 -19.71 -1.69
C PHE A 674 -32.83 -19.93 -3.18
N THR A 675 -31.96 -20.87 -3.57
CA THR A 675 -31.57 -21.05 -4.98
C THR A 675 -32.65 -21.69 -5.86
N VAL A 676 -33.74 -22.15 -5.26
CA VAL A 676 -34.82 -22.90 -5.93
C VAL A 676 -36.02 -22.01 -6.29
N TYR A 677 -36.04 -20.73 -5.86
CA TYR A 677 -37.24 -19.88 -5.90
C TYR A 677 -37.03 -18.48 -6.54
N ASN A 678 -38.13 -17.87 -6.98
CA ASN A 678 -38.21 -16.85 -8.05
C ASN A 678 -38.15 -15.40 -7.53
N SER A 679 -37.18 -15.06 -6.68
CA SER A 679 -37.03 -13.67 -6.24
C SER A 679 -36.59 -12.77 -7.39
N THR A 680 -37.16 -11.57 -7.46
CA THR A 680 -36.75 -10.56 -8.43
C THR A 680 -35.42 -9.92 -7.99
N PRO A 681 -34.48 -9.66 -8.90
CA PRO A 681 -33.26 -8.94 -8.53
C PRO A 681 -33.52 -7.57 -7.91
N SER A 682 -32.76 -7.24 -6.86
CA SER A 682 -32.88 -6.01 -6.09
C SER A 682 -32.65 -4.71 -6.87
N ILE A 683 -32.00 -4.77 -8.05
CA ILE A 683 -31.91 -3.62 -8.97
C ILE A 683 -33.27 -3.00 -9.30
N THR A 684 -34.34 -3.81 -9.31
CA THR A 684 -35.71 -3.32 -9.56
C THR A 684 -36.25 -2.42 -8.44
N LEU A 685 -35.68 -2.48 -7.24
CA LEU A 685 -36.09 -1.71 -6.07
C LEU A 685 -35.30 -0.39 -5.95
N LEU A 686 -34.07 -0.34 -6.44
CA LEU A 686 -33.17 0.81 -6.25
C LEU A 686 -33.75 2.15 -6.76
N PRO A 687 -34.40 2.25 -7.95
CA PRO A 687 -34.95 3.52 -8.42
C PRO A 687 -36.01 4.13 -7.49
N ASN A 688 -36.82 3.30 -6.83
CA ASN A 688 -37.85 3.76 -5.89
C ASN A 688 -37.26 4.08 -4.51
N LEU A 689 -36.19 3.39 -4.11
CA LEU A 689 -35.47 3.70 -2.87
C LEU A 689 -34.69 5.02 -2.97
N LEU A 690 -34.05 5.29 -4.11
CA LEU A 690 -33.30 6.53 -4.39
C LEU A 690 -34.18 7.79 -4.41
N GLN A 691 -35.50 7.65 -4.57
CA GLN A 691 -36.46 8.74 -4.41
C GLN A 691 -36.67 9.15 -2.96
N GLN A 692 -36.34 8.28 -2.01
CA GLN A 692 -36.68 8.43 -0.60
C GLN A 692 -35.46 8.59 0.29
N ILE A 693 -34.37 7.86 0.00
CA ILE A 693 -33.17 7.82 0.83
C ILE A 693 -31.89 7.76 -0.02
N PRO A 694 -30.76 8.30 0.49
CA PRO A 694 -29.45 8.16 -0.13
C PRO A 694 -28.92 6.72 -0.06
N ILE A 695 -28.21 6.32 -1.12
CA ILE A 695 -27.56 5.02 -1.24
C ILE A 695 -26.10 5.24 -1.65
N ILE A 696 -25.18 4.65 -0.88
CA ILE A 696 -23.79 4.49 -1.29
C ILE A 696 -23.60 3.05 -1.77
N LEU A 697 -23.14 2.92 -3.01
CA LEU A 697 -22.56 1.69 -3.53
C LEU A 697 -21.03 1.85 -3.51
N TYR A 698 -20.30 0.87 -3.01
CA TYR A 698 -18.85 0.87 -3.12
C TYR A 698 -18.33 -0.46 -3.65
N SER A 699 -17.23 -0.41 -4.40
CA SER A 699 -16.57 -1.63 -4.91
C SER A 699 -15.07 -1.60 -4.71
N GLY A 700 -14.47 -2.76 -4.47
CA GLY A 700 -13.03 -2.97 -4.59
C GLY A 700 -12.62 -3.06 -6.06
N GLN A 701 -11.49 -2.46 -6.41
CA GLN A 701 -10.94 -2.49 -7.77
C GLN A 701 -10.68 -3.92 -8.28
N TYR A 702 -10.24 -4.82 -7.40
CA TYR A 702 -9.82 -6.18 -7.73
C TYR A 702 -10.81 -7.27 -7.30
N ASP A 703 -12.00 -6.89 -6.85
CA ASP A 703 -13.06 -7.87 -6.61
C ASP A 703 -13.46 -8.56 -7.92
N LEU A 704 -13.19 -9.86 -8.06
CA LEU A 704 -13.63 -10.65 -9.21
C LEU A 704 -15.08 -11.11 -9.10
N ILE A 705 -15.57 -11.44 -7.90
CA ILE A 705 -16.89 -12.04 -7.68
C ILE A 705 -18.02 -11.02 -7.85
N CYS A 706 -17.87 -9.81 -7.31
CA CYS A 706 -18.84 -8.72 -7.42
C CYS A 706 -18.18 -7.49 -8.05
N ASN A 707 -17.56 -7.72 -9.20
CA ASN A 707 -16.62 -6.76 -9.78
C ASN A 707 -17.20 -5.37 -10.08
N HIS A 708 -16.34 -4.36 -9.94
CA HIS A 708 -16.70 -2.96 -10.09
C HIS A 708 -17.29 -2.62 -11.46
N ARG A 709 -16.85 -3.30 -12.54
CA ARG A 709 -17.36 -3.04 -13.90
C ARG A 709 -18.82 -3.45 -14.03
N GLY A 710 -19.23 -4.53 -13.37
CA GLY A 710 -20.64 -4.92 -13.28
C GLY A 710 -21.47 -3.87 -12.55
N THR A 711 -20.97 -3.37 -11.42
CA THR A 711 -21.65 -2.31 -10.67
C THR A 711 -21.75 -1.00 -11.48
N GLU A 712 -20.68 -0.58 -12.13
CA GLU A 712 -20.68 0.62 -12.99
C GLU A 712 -21.65 0.49 -14.16
N ALA A 713 -21.62 -0.65 -14.88
CA ALA A 713 -22.52 -0.89 -16.00
C ALA A 713 -23.99 -0.97 -15.57
N MET A 714 -24.27 -1.52 -14.38
CA MET A 714 -25.61 -1.54 -13.80
C MET A 714 -26.09 -0.12 -13.53
N ILE A 715 -25.25 0.71 -12.90
CA ILE A 715 -25.59 2.12 -12.62
C ILE A 715 -25.81 2.87 -13.94
N ASP A 716 -24.91 2.72 -14.91
CA ASP A 716 -25.00 3.40 -16.21
C ASP A 716 -26.26 3.02 -17.00
N GLY A 717 -26.78 1.79 -16.82
CA GLY A 717 -28.05 1.35 -17.41
C GLY A 717 -29.30 1.68 -16.59
N MET A 718 -29.16 2.00 -15.30
CA MET A 718 -30.28 2.29 -14.41
C MET A 718 -30.84 3.70 -14.65
N THR A 719 -32.17 3.83 -14.63
CA THR A 719 -32.86 5.12 -14.69
C THR A 719 -33.56 5.42 -13.37
N TRP A 720 -33.29 6.58 -12.80
CA TRP A 720 -33.92 7.05 -11.56
C TRP A 720 -33.99 8.58 -11.53
N ASN A 721 -35.02 9.12 -10.86
CA ASN A 721 -35.16 10.57 -10.67
C ASN A 721 -35.01 11.37 -11.99
N ASN A 722 -35.64 10.87 -13.07
CA ASN A 722 -35.65 11.45 -14.43
C ASN A 722 -34.30 11.52 -15.17
N GLY A 723 -33.29 10.73 -14.76
CA GLY A 723 -32.04 10.58 -15.51
C GLY A 723 -31.56 9.13 -15.54
N THR A 724 -30.69 8.82 -16.50
CA THR A 724 -30.08 7.49 -16.67
C THR A 724 -28.58 7.57 -16.35
N GLY A 725 -28.07 6.59 -15.61
CA GLY A 725 -26.67 6.61 -15.16
C GLY A 725 -26.33 7.88 -14.39
N PHE A 726 -25.10 8.38 -14.53
CA PHE A 726 -24.71 9.65 -13.93
C PHE A 726 -25.01 10.88 -14.83
N ASP A 727 -25.82 10.75 -15.89
CA ASP A 727 -26.27 11.87 -16.74
C ASP A 727 -27.41 12.65 -16.06
N PHE A 728 -27.29 13.97 -15.94
CA PHE A 728 -28.31 14.88 -15.37
C PHE A 728 -29.53 15.11 -16.29
N GLY A 729 -29.59 14.48 -17.47
CA GLY A 729 -30.70 14.59 -18.42
C GLY A 729 -30.71 15.88 -19.23
N ASN A 730 -29.67 16.70 -19.10
CA ASN A 730 -29.48 17.99 -19.78
C ASN A 730 -28.21 18.00 -20.66
N GLY A 731 -27.62 16.84 -20.94
CA GLY A 731 -26.37 16.70 -21.68
C GLY A 731 -25.10 16.89 -20.84
N THR A 732 -25.20 16.91 -19.51
CA THR A 732 -24.05 16.94 -18.59
C THR A 732 -24.10 15.74 -17.64
N SER A 733 -22.95 15.16 -17.28
CA SER A 733 -22.86 14.01 -16.38
C SER A 733 -22.00 14.32 -15.15
N SER A 734 -22.22 13.58 -14.06
CA SER A 734 -21.34 13.67 -12.88
C SER A 734 -19.93 13.23 -13.27
N PRO A 735 -18.89 14.05 -12.99
CA PRO A 735 -17.51 13.67 -13.24
C PRO A 735 -17.11 12.46 -12.38
N LYS A 736 -16.08 11.74 -12.84
CA LYS A 736 -15.33 10.75 -12.05
C LYS A 736 -14.22 11.52 -11.33
N ASP A 737 -14.47 11.90 -10.09
CA ASP A 737 -13.52 12.67 -9.30
C ASP A 737 -12.58 11.73 -8.53
N PRO A 738 -11.29 12.09 -8.36
CA PRO A 738 -10.41 11.39 -7.43
C PRO A 738 -10.99 11.46 -6.02
N TRP A 739 -11.13 10.31 -5.37
CA TRP A 739 -11.51 10.24 -3.96
C TRP A 739 -10.25 10.29 -3.12
N ILE A 740 -10.10 11.37 -2.35
CA ILE A 740 -8.90 11.62 -1.53
C ILE A 740 -9.21 11.35 -0.06
N VAL A 741 -8.40 10.52 0.59
CA VAL A 741 -8.48 10.21 2.03
C VAL A 741 -7.11 10.49 2.63
N ASP A 742 -7.06 11.28 3.70
CA ASP A 742 -5.82 11.66 4.39
C ASP A 742 -4.72 12.27 3.49
N GLY A 743 -5.11 12.88 2.37
CA GLY A 743 -4.20 13.50 1.40
C GLY A 743 -3.73 12.58 0.28
N GLU A 744 -4.17 11.32 0.26
CA GLU A 744 -3.81 10.32 -0.74
C GLU A 744 -4.99 9.94 -1.65
N SER A 745 -4.68 9.53 -2.89
CA SER A 745 -5.68 8.99 -3.81
C SER A 745 -6.14 7.60 -3.36
N ALA A 746 -7.35 7.53 -2.78
CA ALA A 746 -7.95 6.32 -2.26
C ALA A 746 -8.84 5.60 -3.29
N GLY A 747 -9.18 6.26 -4.39
CA GLY A 747 -10.14 5.74 -5.34
C GLY A 747 -10.75 6.76 -6.28
N LEU A 748 -11.92 6.41 -6.82
CA LEU A 748 -12.80 7.32 -7.55
C LEU A 748 -14.13 7.47 -6.82
N ILE A 749 -14.71 8.66 -6.88
CA ILE A 749 -16.04 8.94 -6.36
C ILE A 749 -16.90 9.60 -7.44
N ARG A 750 -18.18 9.22 -7.47
CA ARG A 750 -19.22 9.84 -8.31
C ARG A 750 -20.49 9.96 -7.51
N SER A 751 -21.25 11.04 -7.69
CA SER A 751 -22.53 11.21 -6.98
C SER A 751 -23.55 11.91 -7.86
N ALA A 752 -24.76 11.38 -7.93
CA ALA A 752 -25.91 12.04 -8.56
C ALA A 752 -27.22 11.52 -7.99
N ARG A 753 -28.18 12.42 -7.77
CA ARG A 753 -29.59 12.05 -7.49
C ARG A 753 -29.72 10.99 -6.38
N ASN A 754 -29.11 11.25 -5.22
CA ASN A 754 -29.07 10.37 -4.03
C ASN A 754 -28.27 9.06 -4.18
N LEU A 755 -27.61 8.81 -5.32
CA LEU A 755 -26.70 7.69 -5.49
C LEU A 755 -25.26 8.18 -5.46
N THR A 756 -24.44 7.58 -4.61
CA THR A 756 -22.98 7.76 -4.60
C THR A 756 -22.33 6.42 -4.91
N TYR A 757 -21.35 6.45 -5.81
CA TYR A 757 -20.52 5.31 -6.13
C TYR A 757 -19.06 5.59 -5.78
N ILE A 758 -18.42 4.67 -5.05
CA ILE A 758 -17.01 4.76 -4.67
C ILE A 758 -16.27 3.51 -5.16
N LEU A 759 -15.25 3.70 -5.98
CA LEU A 759 -14.31 2.65 -6.37
C LEU A 759 -13.06 2.75 -5.50
N PHE A 760 -12.82 1.77 -4.64
CA PHE A 760 -11.62 1.69 -3.81
C PHE A 760 -10.46 1.14 -4.63
N TYR A 761 -9.40 1.94 -4.80
CA TYR A 761 -8.19 1.46 -5.45
C TYR A 761 -7.48 0.42 -4.60
N ASN A 762 -6.95 -0.59 -5.28
CA ASN A 762 -6.20 -1.70 -4.72
C ASN A 762 -6.95 -2.57 -3.69
N ALA A 763 -8.28 -2.45 -3.60
CA ALA A 763 -9.10 -3.24 -2.67
C ALA A 763 -9.74 -4.46 -3.35
N SER A 764 -9.90 -5.53 -2.58
CA SER A 764 -10.53 -6.80 -2.95
C SER A 764 -12.04 -6.82 -2.64
N HIS A 765 -12.63 -8.01 -2.56
CA HIS A 765 -14.02 -8.20 -2.14
C HIS A 765 -14.31 -7.71 -0.72
N MET A 766 -13.33 -7.72 0.18
CA MET A 766 -13.51 -7.37 1.60
C MET A 766 -12.95 -5.96 1.89
N VAL A 767 -13.54 -4.92 1.31
CA VAL A 767 -12.97 -3.56 1.34
C VAL A 767 -12.66 -3.03 2.75
N PRO A 768 -13.52 -3.16 3.77
CA PRO A 768 -13.19 -2.68 5.11
C PRO A 768 -12.10 -3.49 5.81
N TYR A 769 -11.83 -4.72 5.36
CA TYR A 769 -10.69 -5.51 5.81
C TYR A 769 -9.39 -5.01 5.16
N ASP A 770 -9.39 -4.77 3.85
CA ASP A 770 -8.20 -4.32 3.13
C ASP A 770 -7.78 -2.89 3.50
N TYR A 771 -8.77 -1.99 3.66
CA TYR A 771 -8.54 -0.58 3.97
C TYR A 771 -9.46 -0.08 5.09
N PRO A 772 -9.22 -0.49 6.34
CA PRO A 772 -10.09 -0.20 7.48
C PRO A 772 -10.26 1.31 7.71
N ARG A 773 -9.17 2.10 7.64
CA ARG A 773 -9.24 3.57 7.81
C ARG A 773 -10.04 4.27 6.73
N ARG A 774 -9.86 3.88 5.45
CA ARG A 774 -10.59 4.46 4.31
C ARG A 774 -12.07 4.13 4.39
N SER A 775 -12.39 2.89 4.75
CA SER A 775 -13.77 2.46 4.99
C SER A 775 -14.44 3.24 6.13
N ARG A 776 -13.74 3.44 7.25
CA ARG A 776 -14.23 4.28 8.34
C ARG A 776 -14.47 5.73 7.92
N PHE A 777 -13.56 6.29 7.12
CA PHE A 777 -13.71 7.64 6.58
C PHE A 777 -14.95 7.75 5.69
N MET A 778 -15.19 6.79 4.79
CA MET A 778 -16.41 6.71 3.99
C MET A 778 -17.67 6.69 4.86
N LEU A 779 -17.71 5.85 5.91
CA LEU A 779 -18.84 5.83 6.85
C LEU A 779 -19.05 7.19 7.51
N HIS A 780 -17.97 7.81 7.99
CA HIS A 780 -18.04 9.12 8.63
C HIS A 780 -18.60 10.18 7.68
N GLN A 781 -18.19 10.17 6.40
CA GLN A 781 -18.76 11.05 5.38
C GLN A 781 -20.25 10.80 5.18
N PHE A 782 -20.70 9.54 5.24
CA PHE A 782 -22.10 9.19 5.04
C PHE A 782 -23.02 9.59 6.20
N ILE A 783 -22.52 9.51 7.44
CA ILE A 783 -23.33 9.79 8.64
C ILE A 783 -23.26 11.27 9.07
N GLN A 784 -22.08 11.90 9.06
CA GLN A 784 -21.89 13.22 9.68
C GLN A 784 -22.02 14.41 8.73
N LEU A 785 -21.84 14.18 7.44
CA LEU A 785 -21.86 15.24 6.46
C LEU A 785 -23.17 15.08 5.69
N ASP A 786 -24.06 16.07 5.73
CA ASP A 786 -25.15 16.27 4.75
C ASP A 786 -24.58 16.53 3.32
N LEU A 787 -23.42 15.93 2.99
CA LEU A 787 -22.85 15.83 1.66
C LEU A 787 -23.68 14.82 0.87
N ILE A 788 -24.91 15.21 0.53
CA ILE A 788 -25.49 15.32 -0.82
C ILE A 788 -26.70 16.27 -0.68
N SER A 789 -26.47 17.53 -0.27
CA SER A 789 -27.47 18.58 -0.46
C SER A 789 -27.33 19.16 -1.88
N PHE A 790 -28.35 18.93 -2.71
CA PHE A 790 -28.46 19.35 -4.11
C PHE A 790 -28.30 20.86 -4.34
N PRO A 791 -27.47 21.31 -5.32
CA PRO A 791 -27.75 22.53 -6.05
C PRO A 791 -28.81 22.21 -7.12
N ASP A 792 -30.02 22.72 -6.90
CA ASP A 792 -31.11 22.70 -7.88
C ASP A 792 -30.67 23.43 -9.16
N THR A 793 -30.75 22.75 -10.30
CA THR A 793 -30.30 23.26 -11.60
C THR A 793 -31.28 24.29 -12.16
N THR A 794 -31.26 25.54 -11.67
CA THR A 794 -31.92 26.66 -12.38
C THR A 794 -31.17 28.00 -12.39
N THR A 795 -29.93 28.11 -11.88
CA THR A 795 -29.12 29.32 -12.14
C THR A 795 -27.62 29.03 -12.20
N ARG A 796 -27.13 28.57 -13.37
CA ARG A 796 -25.73 28.74 -13.75
C ARG A 796 -25.63 29.99 -14.64
N LYS A 797 -25.29 31.14 -14.04
CA LYS A 797 -24.65 32.22 -14.79
C LYS A 797 -23.15 31.96 -14.72
N ASN A 798 -22.54 31.80 -15.89
CA ASN A 798 -21.11 31.80 -16.09
C ASN A 798 -20.51 33.09 -15.51
N THR A 799 -19.73 32.98 -14.43
CA THR A 799 -18.51 33.77 -14.15
C THR A 799 -17.94 33.45 -12.76
N GLU A 800 -16.60 33.41 -12.70
CA GLU A 800 -15.72 33.50 -11.51
C GLU A 800 -15.39 32.23 -10.69
N GLU A 801 -14.39 31.48 -11.16
CA GLU A 801 -13.55 30.61 -10.32
C GLU A 801 -12.08 31.08 -10.34
N SER A 802 -11.90 32.40 -10.15
CA SER A 802 -10.60 33.07 -9.91
C SER A 802 -10.62 33.97 -8.66
N THR A 803 -11.79 34.18 -8.02
CA THR A 803 -11.96 35.15 -6.91
C THR A 803 -12.07 34.53 -5.51
N ARG A 804 -11.81 33.22 -5.32
CA ARG A 804 -11.89 32.58 -3.99
C ARG A 804 -10.63 32.78 -3.13
N SER A 805 -9.48 33.03 -3.75
CA SER A 805 -8.22 33.35 -3.05
C SER A 805 -8.15 34.80 -2.54
N THR A 806 -8.65 35.76 -3.33
CA THR A 806 -8.70 37.18 -2.97
C THR A 806 -9.73 37.52 -1.88
N ARG A 807 -10.84 36.78 -1.78
CA ARG A 807 -11.84 36.98 -0.71
C ARG A 807 -11.34 36.59 0.68
N HIS A 808 -10.50 35.56 0.80
CA HIS A 808 -9.92 35.17 2.10
C HIS A 808 -8.86 36.17 2.57
N VAL A 809 -8.03 36.66 1.64
CA VAL A 809 -7.05 37.71 1.93
C VAL A 809 -7.74 39.03 2.29
N ALA A 810 -8.79 39.42 1.57
CA ALA A 810 -9.58 40.61 1.88
C ALA A 810 -10.31 40.50 3.24
N PHE A 811 -10.80 39.31 3.60
CA PHE A 811 -11.45 39.07 4.89
C PHE A 811 -10.45 39.14 6.06
N ILE A 812 -9.24 38.60 5.88
CA ILE A 812 -8.15 38.70 6.87
C ILE A 812 -7.70 40.16 7.01
N ILE A 813 -7.52 40.89 5.91
CA ILE A 813 -7.19 42.33 5.94
C ILE A 813 -8.29 43.13 6.65
N LEU A 814 -9.56 42.81 6.42
CA LEU A 814 -10.69 43.46 7.08
C LEU A 814 -10.68 43.22 8.60
N ILE A 815 -10.40 41.99 9.04
CA ILE A 815 -10.26 41.66 10.47
C ILE A 815 -9.09 42.43 11.09
N VAL A 816 -7.95 42.49 10.41
CA VAL A 816 -6.78 43.25 10.87
C VAL A 816 -7.09 44.75 10.99
N ILE A 817 -7.80 45.33 10.02
CA ILE A 817 -8.22 46.75 10.07
C ILE A 817 -9.20 46.97 11.24
N ILE A 818 -10.15 46.07 11.47
CA ILE A 818 -11.11 46.17 12.59
C ILE A 818 -10.36 46.13 13.94
N VAL A 819 -9.37 45.24 14.08
CA VAL A 819 -8.55 45.14 15.30
C VAL A 819 -7.69 46.40 15.51
N ILE A 820 -7.10 46.96 14.43
CA ILE A 820 -6.34 48.22 14.50
C ILE A 820 -7.26 49.40 14.86
N LEU A 821 -8.47 49.47 14.30
CA LEU A 821 -9.45 50.51 14.63
C LEU A 821 -9.97 50.39 16.06
N ALA A 822 -10.17 49.17 16.56
CA ALA A 822 -10.54 48.92 17.96
C ALA A 822 -9.43 49.34 18.92
N LEU A 823 -8.17 49.00 18.61
CA LEU A 823 -6.99 49.37 19.39
C LEU A 823 -6.74 50.89 19.36
N THR A 824 -6.87 51.54 18.21
CA THR A 824 -6.74 53.01 18.10
C THR A 824 -7.90 53.76 18.76
N GLY A 825 -9.12 53.19 18.74
CA GLY A 825 -10.28 53.68 19.51
C GLY A 825 -10.07 53.59 21.02
N LEU A 826 -9.52 52.48 21.50
CA LEU A 826 -9.11 52.30 22.90
C LEU A 826 -8.01 53.29 23.30
N ILE A 827 -7.00 53.49 22.45
CA ILE A 827 -5.91 54.46 22.70
C ILE A 827 -6.47 55.90 22.76
N ARG A 828 -7.39 56.28 21.86
CA ARG A 828 -8.03 57.62 21.90
C ARG A 828 -8.90 57.82 23.15
N PHE A 829 -9.57 56.78 23.63
CA PHE A 829 -10.34 56.82 24.88
C PHE A 829 -9.45 57.03 26.11
N PHE A 830 -8.24 56.44 26.14
CA PHE A 830 -7.29 56.63 27.23
C PHE A 830 -6.50 57.95 27.14
N VAL A 831 -6.36 58.54 25.95
CA VAL A 831 -5.60 59.79 25.70
C VAL A 831 -6.44 61.07 25.87
N HIS A 832 -7.78 61.00 25.83
CA HIS A 832 -8.65 62.16 26.08
C HIS A 832 -9.54 61.97 27.32
N LYS A 833 -8.94 62.19 28.50
CA LYS A 833 -9.69 62.57 29.70
C LYS A 833 -10.26 63.98 29.52
N ARG A 834 -11.56 64.11 29.23
CA ARG A 834 -12.37 65.25 29.69
C ARG A 834 -13.86 64.93 29.63
N ASP A 835 -14.45 65.00 30.83
CA ASP A 835 -15.88 65.11 31.17
C ASP A 835 -16.75 63.83 31.31
N PRO A 836 -17.14 63.41 32.53
CA PRO A 836 -17.88 62.18 32.80
C PRO A 836 -19.38 62.42 33.11
N THR A 837 -20.14 63.12 32.25
CA THR A 837 -21.60 63.29 32.49
C THR A 837 -22.53 63.07 31.28
N ARG A 838 -22.06 62.54 30.15
CA ARG A 838 -22.96 62.04 29.08
C ARG A 838 -22.43 60.77 28.43
N LEU A 839 -22.94 59.62 28.86
CA LEU A 839 -22.78 58.34 28.15
C LEU A 839 -23.85 58.21 27.06
N PRO A 840 -23.50 58.09 25.77
CA PRO A 840 -24.42 57.63 24.73
C PRO A 840 -24.61 56.12 24.85
N THR A 841 -25.84 55.64 24.75
CA THR A 841 -26.15 54.21 24.75
C THR A 841 -25.64 53.50 23.49
N PRO A 842 -25.35 52.18 23.52
CA PRO A 842 -24.73 51.42 22.42
C PRO A 842 -25.42 51.57 21.06
N LEU A 843 -26.72 51.88 21.04
CA LEU A 843 -27.49 52.12 19.83
C LEU A 843 -27.08 53.38 19.03
N SER A 844 -26.55 54.43 19.67
CA SER A 844 -26.17 55.66 18.95
C SER A 844 -24.85 55.49 18.19
N ILE A 845 -23.92 54.69 18.72
CA ILE A 845 -22.65 54.35 18.05
C ILE A 845 -22.90 53.47 16.82
N PHE A 846 -23.82 52.50 16.93
CA PHE A 846 -24.23 51.67 15.80
C PHE A 846 -24.91 52.46 14.68
N ARG A 847 -25.70 53.49 14.99
CA ARG A 847 -26.34 54.34 13.97
C ARG A 847 -25.33 55.20 13.19
N VAL A 848 -24.31 55.74 13.86
CA VAL A 848 -23.25 56.55 13.22
C VAL A 848 -22.32 55.69 12.36
N LEU A 849 -21.99 54.48 12.80
CA LEU A 849 -21.21 53.52 12.01
C LEU A 849 -21.97 53.05 10.77
N ARG A 850 -23.28 52.78 10.90
CA ARG A 850 -24.12 52.35 9.77
C ARG A 850 -24.28 53.46 8.72
N SER A 851 -24.32 54.74 9.11
CA SER A 851 -24.43 55.84 8.15
C SER A 851 -23.11 56.11 7.41
N LYS A 852 -21.95 55.90 8.06
CA LYS A 852 -20.64 56.06 7.43
C LYS A 852 -20.31 54.92 6.46
N ILE A 853 -20.68 53.68 6.79
CA ILE A 853 -20.50 52.52 5.89
C ILE A 853 -21.34 52.67 4.62
N ARG A 854 -22.59 53.15 4.75
CA ARG A 854 -23.48 53.37 3.60
C ARG A 854 -22.97 54.44 2.61
N ASN A 855 -22.26 55.47 3.11
CA ASN A 855 -21.66 56.50 2.28
C ASN A 855 -20.42 56.00 1.50
N VAL A 856 -19.68 55.03 2.05
CA VAL A 856 -18.54 54.41 1.35
C VAL A 856 -19.02 53.46 0.25
N GLU A 857 -20.09 52.69 0.52
CA GLU A 857 -20.72 51.83 -0.50
C GLU A 857 -21.31 52.65 -1.67
N GLN A 858 -21.93 53.80 -1.39
CA GLN A 858 -22.44 54.69 -2.46
C GLN A 858 -21.32 55.35 -3.29
N GLN A 859 -20.17 55.66 -2.69
CA GLN A 859 -19.03 56.22 -3.43
C GLN A 859 -18.31 55.16 -4.28
N GLN A 860 -18.25 53.89 -3.82
CA GLN A 860 -17.70 52.78 -4.63
C GLN A 860 -18.61 52.40 -5.81
N TRP A 861 -19.94 52.42 -5.63
CA TRP A 861 -20.88 52.18 -6.73
C TRP A 861 -20.87 53.28 -7.81
N ALA A 862 -20.62 54.54 -7.43
CA ALA A 862 -20.49 55.67 -8.35
C ALA A 862 -19.16 55.70 -9.14
N MET A 863 -18.17 54.90 -8.72
CA MET A 863 -16.90 54.69 -9.43
C MET A 863 -16.99 53.48 -10.38
N TYR A 864 -17.66 52.40 -9.97
CA TYR A 864 -17.90 51.22 -10.80
C TYR A 864 -18.81 51.47 -12.00
N SER A 865 -19.80 52.37 -11.87
CA SER A 865 -20.67 52.77 -12.98
C SER A 865 -19.98 53.60 -14.07
N ARG A 866 -18.79 54.18 -13.80
CA ARG A 866 -18.05 54.99 -14.80
C ARG A 866 -17.03 54.20 -15.60
N LEU A 867 -16.71 52.96 -15.20
CA LEU A 867 -15.75 52.10 -15.88
C LEU A 867 -16.40 51.13 -16.88
N ASN A 868 -17.73 51.06 -16.92
CA ASN A 868 -18.49 50.11 -17.74
C ASN A 868 -19.04 50.71 -19.04
N ASP A 869 -18.64 51.94 -19.39
CA ASP A 869 -19.24 52.74 -20.48
C ASP A 869 -18.27 53.12 -21.61
N SER A 870 -17.14 52.41 -21.74
CA SER A 870 -16.21 52.60 -22.85
C SER A 870 -15.93 51.27 -23.57
N ASN A 871 -16.70 51.02 -24.62
CA ASN A 871 -16.40 50.05 -25.68
C ASN A 871 -15.09 50.42 -26.36
N VAL A 872 -14.03 49.62 -26.17
CA VAL A 872 -12.83 49.63 -27.03
C VAL A 872 -12.36 48.19 -27.21
N ASP A 873 -12.47 47.70 -28.45
CA ASP A 873 -11.71 46.56 -28.98
C ASP A 873 -10.22 46.92 -29.04
N LEU A 874 -9.31 45.97 -28.75
CA LEU A 874 -8.19 45.59 -29.62
C LEU A 874 -7.20 44.61 -28.97
N ASP A 875 -6.78 43.66 -29.80
CA ASP A 875 -5.58 42.85 -29.73
C ASP A 875 -4.26 43.66 -29.59
N VAL A 876 -3.25 42.96 -29.06
CA VAL A 876 -1.79 43.25 -29.06
C VAL A 876 -1.25 44.23 -28.00
N VAL A 877 -0.09 43.82 -27.44
CA VAL A 877 0.97 44.56 -26.71
C VAL A 877 1.09 44.24 -25.21
N ASP A 878 1.95 43.24 -24.97
CA ASP A 878 3.25 43.32 -24.27
C ASP A 878 3.35 43.45 -22.74
N SER A 879 4.28 42.63 -22.23
CA SER A 879 4.69 42.50 -20.84
C SER A 879 5.58 43.66 -20.43
N GLU A 880 5.07 44.58 -19.61
CA GLU A 880 5.80 45.38 -18.60
C GLU A 880 4.91 46.53 -18.12
N THR A 881 3.97 46.26 -17.19
CA THR A 881 3.43 47.25 -16.24
C THR A 881 2.45 46.60 -15.26
N PHE A 882 2.96 45.79 -14.33
CA PHE A 882 2.26 45.47 -13.08
C PHE A 882 3.31 45.17 -12.00
N VAL A 883 3.81 46.24 -11.38
CA VAL A 883 4.46 46.23 -10.06
C VAL A 883 3.48 46.78 -9.05
#